data_AF-A0A940KE80-F1
#
_entry.id   AF-A0A940KE80-F1
#
_cell.length_a   1.000
_cell.length_b   1.000
_cell.length_c   1.000
_cell.angle_alpha   90.00
_cell.angle_beta   90.00
_cell.angle_gamma   90.00
#
_symmetry.space_group_name_H-M   'P 1'
#
loop_
_entity.id
_entity.type
_entity.pdbx_description
1 polymer ?
#
loop_
_entity_poly.entity_id
_entity_poly.type
_entity_poly.pdbx_seq_one_letter_code
_entity_poly.pdbx_strand_id
1 'polypeptide(L)'
;MLTVAGLLTAAPRADAATTPAPTPTCETGAVVCDLFSRTQAKNWGIADVGGAWVGSSAAVLSADGGAGLIASPAPGRTSTATLPSPVPADTVTTVDVDVRELPATGSGLYLSTATRIVGDSSYAVSLRVQPDGTTELDLIRLKNLTSAQVLTSKRLPMKTEAGDQRRIAFQVTGSSIVTLSAKIWAPADAEPTTWTVTTTDTSSSRITDAGRTGLALYSSSGGTAPALAVDAFMVATVGGAQQPQEPQEPQQPQEPQQPQQPETPTGTTFPRGDTGAPALGSVNYPVPATAVHVARTGSDANDGTAARPVQSITAALRKVPSGGTIVVHKGSYHEDIIVPPQKRVTIQPAAGDEVWLDGAEAVSGWRAEGGMWVKDGWTLALDASPTFTKGAADGTAPGWQFVNPAHPMAAHPDQVWVGGVQLTEVATRALVKPGTFFVDKGRAQLVIGSDPSGTPVEASTLTSALSLRSAGTVVRGIGVRRYATSVPQMGTVTVAAADVTVADVVIRDNSTTGLYTWSPRTTLDRVSVIGNGLLGAGAATADGLRVHRMLSSGNNTEQFNRAPVSGALKIGRSRDVEVTDSAFLDNLGQGPWFDESTYDITFTGNDVVGNTGNGAVFELSEKALIADNVVSDNALSGIYVIDTGNAQIWNNTAVGNQRNIAVTQDKRRASNTSTAGHDPRQPNPDPTVPWITRNTVLVNNVVGDASGDCLVCVEDYSKTFSGAQMVSRSDGNLYSRPTGTAPTWFGVWSRAGVDNPAVTNTLVAFRTATGQDASSVLVEGRAVVDEHYQVLGAALPAPRDGAPPGASIAQSIPATVAVDSHLTSGARVLGAQPR
;
A
#
# COMPACT_ATOMS: atom_id res chain seq x y z
N MET A 1 -69.49 8.64 -46.77
CA MET A 1 -68.03 8.51 -46.63
C MET A 1 -67.55 9.64 -45.75
N LEU A 2 -67.20 9.37 -44.48
CA LEU A 2 -66.25 10.15 -43.69
C LEU A 2 -65.96 9.33 -42.44
N THR A 3 -64.74 8.82 -42.34
CA THR A 3 -64.20 7.97 -41.28
C THR A 3 -63.88 8.83 -40.06
N VAL A 4 -64.51 8.54 -38.92
CA VAL A 4 -64.16 9.13 -37.60
C VAL A 4 -63.54 8.02 -36.75
N ALA A 5 -62.34 8.30 -36.27
CA ALA A 5 -61.48 7.43 -35.48
C ALA A 5 -62.10 7.12 -34.10
N GLY A 6 -62.18 5.83 -33.77
CA GLY A 6 -62.49 5.37 -32.42
C GLY A 6 -61.21 5.24 -31.59
N LEU A 7 -61.11 6.04 -30.53
CA LEU A 7 -60.20 5.78 -29.42
C LEU A 7 -60.64 4.50 -28.70
N LEU A 8 -59.78 3.48 -28.67
CA LEU A 8 -59.88 2.41 -27.68
C LEU A 8 -59.02 2.80 -26.47
N THR A 9 -59.68 3.01 -25.33
CA THR A 9 -59.09 3.15 -24.01
C THR A 9 -58.50 1.81 -23.56
N ALA A 10 -57.19 1.77 -23.37
CA ALA A 10 -56.53 0.64 -22.71
C ALA A 10 -56.83 0.67 -21.20
N ALA A 11 -57.19 -0.49 -20.66
CA ALA A 11 -57.43 -0.71 -19.24
C ALA A 11 -56.15 -0.42 -18.41
N PRO A 12 -56.27 0.06 -17.16
CA PRO A 12 -55.13 0.20 -16.28
C PRO A 12 -54.53 -1.19 -16.02
N ARG A 13 -53.25 -1.37 -16.37
CA ARG A 13 -52.46 -2.50 -15.87
C ARG A 13 -52.45 -2.39 -14.34
N ALA A 14 -52.73 -3.51 -13.69
CA ALA A 14 -52.50 -3.64 -12.26
C ALA A 14 -51.05 -3.25 -11.96
N ASP A 15 -50.86 -2.29 -11.05
CA ASP A 15 -49.58 -2.03 -10.41
C ASP A 15 -49.16 -3.32 -9.70
N ALA A 16 -48.33 -4.11 -10.38
CA ALA A 16 -47.50 -5.07 -9.70
C ALA A 16 -46.61 -4.23 -8.78
N ALA A 17 -46.80 -4.38 -7.46
CA ALA A 17 -45.96 -3.76 -6.47
C ALA A 17 -44.50 -4.09 -6.81
N THR A 18 -43.79 -3.13 -7.39
CA THR A 18 -42.36 -3.24 -7.63
C THR A 18 -41.71 -3.33 -6.26
N THR A 19 -41.17 -4.50 -5.95
CA THR A 19 -40.31 -4.63 -4.78
C THR A 19 -39.16 -3.66 -5.00
N PRO A 20 -38.94 -2.65 -4.14
CA PRO A 20 -37.87 -1.69 -4.35
C PRO A 20 -36.56 -2.45 -4.45
N ALA A 21 -35.76 -2.12 -5.47
CA ALA A 21 -34.44 -2.73 -5.62
C ALA A 21 -33.65 -2.54 -4.32
N PRO A 22 -32.92 -3.58 -3.86
CA PRO A 22 -32.09 -3.46 -2.67
C PRO A 22 -31.09 -2.32 -2.87
N THR A 23 -30.94 -1.47 -1.85
CA THR A 23 -29.94 -0.40 -1.89
C THR A 23 -28.55 -1.03 -2.02
N PRO A 24 -27.74 -0.64 -3.01
CA PRO A 24 -26.41 -1.19 -3.15
C PRO A 24 -25.55 -0.85 -1.93
N THR A 25 -24.79 -1.83 -1.46
CA THR A 25 -23.85 -1.69 -0.33
C THR A 25 -22.48 -2.20 -0.76
N CYS A 26 -21.41 -1.62 -0.22
CA CYS A 26 -20.07 -2.17 -0.43
C CYS A 26 -19.94 -3.54 0.24
N GLU A 27 -19.61 -4.56 -0.55
CA GLU A 27 -19.37 -5.90 -0.02
C GLU A 27 -18.05 -5.96 0.76
N THR A 28 -18.02 -6.79 1.81
CA THR A 28 -16.81 -6.99 2.62
C THR A 28 -15.78 -7.72 1.77
N GLY A 29 -14.61 -7.10 1.55
CA GLY A 29 -13.55 -7.66 0.70
C GLY A 29 -13.51 -7.13 -0.73
N ALA A 30 -14.38 -6.18 -1.10
CA ALA A 30 -14.25 -5.43 -2.34
C ALA A 30 -12.96 -4.59 -2.33
N VAL A 31 -12.12 -4.72 -3.36
CA VAL A 31 -10.89 -3.93 -3.53
C VAL A 31 -11.17 -2.53 -4.08
N VAL A 32 -12.33 -2.36 -4.72
CA VAL A 32 -12.91 -1.08 -5.13
C VAL A 32 -14.39 -1.12 -4.82
N CYS A 33 -14.94 -0.04 -4.29
CA CYS A 33 -16.37 0.16 -4.15
C CYS A 33 -16.69 1.65 -4.26
N ASP A 34 -17.75 2.00 -4.95
CA ASP A 34 -18.27 3.34 -5.02
C ASP A 34 -19.79 3.33 -5.20
N LEU A 35 -20.51 3.83 -4.21
CA LEU A 35 -21.96 4.01 -4.19
C LEU A 35 -22.37 5.43 -4.59
N PHE A 36 -21.40 6.27 -4.95
CA PHE A 36 -21.60 7.66 -5.40
C PHE A 36 -22.48 8.50 -4.46
N SER A 37 -22.42 8.22 -3.15
CA SER A 37 -23.19 8.85 -2.07
C SER A 37 -22.86 10.33 -1.83
N ARG A 38 -22.10 10.95 -2.73
CA ARG A 38 -21.56 12.30 -2.64
C ARG A 38 -22.07 13.17 -3.78
N THR A 39 -22.12 14.48 -3.53
CA THR A 39 -22.45 15.46 -4.56
C THR A 39 -21.17 16.12 -5.09
N GLN A 40 -20.94 16.03 -6.40
CA GLN A 40 -19.80 16.61 -7.11
C GLN A 40 -20.26 17.19 -8.45
N ALA A 41 -19.91 18.43 -8.76
CA ALA A 41 -20.46 19.12 -9.94
C ALA A 41 -19.73 18.83 -11.26
N LYS A 42 -18.47 18.38 -11.21
CA LYS A 42 -17.58 18.29 -12.41
C LYS A 42 -16.66 17.06 -12.45
N ASN A 43 -16.74 16.19 -11.46
CA ASN A 43 -16.00 14.93 -11.40
C ASN A 43 -16.81 13.94 -10.58
N TRP A 44 -16.32 12.70 -10.49
CA TRP A 44 -16.87 11.74 -9.55
C TRP A 44 -16.26 11.83 -8.18
N GLY A 45 -15.07 12.40 -7.99
CA GLY A 45 -14.43 12.49 -6.67
C GLY A 45 -13.80 11.16 -6.25
N ILE A 46 -13.82 10.86 -4.97
CA ILE A 46 -13.13 9.69 -4.38
C ILE A 46 -14.14 8.58 -4.14
N ALA A 47 -13.88 7.39 -4.70
CA ALA A 47 -14.64 6.18 -4.44
C ALA A 47 -14.62 5.81 -2.96
N ASP A 48 -15.68 5.14 -2.48
CA ASP A 48 -15.79 4.71 -1.07
C ASP A 48 -14.63 3.77 -0.68
N VAL A 49 -14.17 2.94 -1.62
CA VAL A 49 -12.96 2.12 -1.57
C VAL A 49 -12.29 2.17 -2.95
N GLY A 50 -10.97 2.37 -3.02
CA GLY A 50 -10.21 2.32 -4.28
C GLY A 50 -9.67 3.65 -4.82
N GLY A 51 -9.92 4.77 -4.15
CA GLY A 51 -9.25 6.06 -4.41
C GLY A 51 -10.01 7.02 -5.34
N ALA A 52 -9.31 8.05 -5.83
CA ALA A 52 -9.91 9.12 -6.63
C ALA A 52 -10.16 8.71 -8.08
N TRP A 53 -11.37 8.94 -8.59
CA TRP A 53 -11.65 8.81 -10.02
C TRP A 53 -10.89 9.86 -10.82
N VAL A 54 -10.14 9.38 -11.81
CA VAL A 54 -9.44 10.22 -12.78
C VAL A 54 -10.24 10.23 -14.07
N GLY A 55 -10.85 11.38 -14.36
CA GLY A 55 -11.51 11.63 -15.64
C GLY A 55 -10.52 11.95 -16.74
N SER A 56 -10.83 11.63 -18.00
CA SER A 56 -10.12 12.25 -19.13
C SER A 56 -10.34 13.76 -19.16
N SER A 57 -9.48 14.51 -19.85
CA SER A 57 -9.57 15.98 -19.91
C SER A 57 -10.88 16.50 -20.52
N ALA A 58 -11.60 15.66 -21.28
CA ALA A 58 -12.89 15.97 -21.85
C ALA A 58 -14.06 15.33 -21.08
N ALA A 59 -13.80 14.60 -20.00
CA ALA A 59 -14.84 13.84 -19.31
C ALA A 59 -15.93 14.76 -18.74
N VAL A 60 -17.19 14.38 -18.98
CA VAL A 60 -18.36 15.02 -18.38
C VAL A 60 -18.86 14.12 -17.27
N LEU A 61 -18.49 14.47 -16.04
CA LEU A 61 -18.75 13.69 -14.84
C LEU A 61 -19.38 14.58 -13.77
N SER A 62 -20.36 14.05 -13.04
CA SER A 62 -20.87 14.65 -11.80
C SER A 62 -21.36 13.54 -10.88
N ALA A 63 -21.51 13.81 -9.59
CA ALA A 63 -22.19 12.91 -8.66
C ALA A 63 -23.32 13.71 -7.99
N ASP A 64 -24.50 13.13 -7.82
CA ASP A 64 -25.70 13.85 -7.34
C ASP A 64 -26.10 13.48 -5.90
N GLY A 65 -25.32 12.65 -5.21
CA GLY A 65 -25.60 12.17 -3.86
C GLY A 65 -26.31 10.81 -3.82
N GLY A 66 -26.66 10.24 -4.99
CA GLY A 66 -27.14 8.86 -5.12
C GLY A 66 -26.59 8.13 -6.34
N ALA A 67 -26.04 8.85 -7.33
CA ALA A 67 -25.44 8.26 -8.52
C ALA A 67 -24.26 9.10 -9.06
N GLY A 68 -23.30 8.41 -9.67
CA GLY A 68 -22.28 8.99 -10.53
C GLY A 68 -22.84 9.17 -11.93
N LEU A 69 -23.00 10.41 -12.38
CA LEU A 69 -23.42 10.73 -13.73
C LEU A 69 -22.22 10.82 -14.66
N ILE A 70 -22.26 10.10 -15.77
CA ILE A 70 -21.30 10.22 -16.87
C ILE A 70 -22.05 10.52 -18.17
N ALA A 71 -21.60 11.54 -18.89
CA ALA A 71 -22.15 11.92 -20.19
C ALA A 71 -21.05 11.90 -21.25
N SER A 72 -21.41 11.59 -22.49
CA SER A 72 -20.49 11.83 -23.62
C SER A 72 -20.31 13.34 -23.81
N PRO A 73 -19.09 13.86 -24.04
CA PRO A 73 -18.85 15.30 -24.14
C PRO A 73 -19.48 15.95 -25.38
N ALA A 74 -19.64 15.15 -26.44
CA ALA A 74 -20.31 15.50 -27.69
C ALA A 74 -20.55 14.21 -28.50
N PRO A 75 -21.49 14.18 -29.46
CA PRO A 75 -21.65 13.04 -30.36
C PRO A 75 -20.32 12.63 -31.01
N GLY A 76 -20.00 11.34 -31.00
CA GLY A 76 -18.73 10.80 -31.48
C GLY A 76 -17.55 10.94 -30.52
N ARG A 77 -17.76 11.34 -29.26
CA ARG A 77 -16.72 11.51 -28.23
C ARG A 77 -16.94 10.59 -27.03
N THR A 78 -15.84 10.28 -26.34
CA THR A 78 -15.84 9.38 -25.18
C THR A 78 -15.48 10.15 -23.92
N SER A 79 -16.27 9.98 -22.86
CA SER A 79 -15.85 10.30 -21.49
C SER A 79 -15.27 9.05 -20.85
N THR A 80 -14.18 9.18 -20.12
CA THR A 80 -13.59 8.06 -19.37
C THR A 80 -13.37 8.48 -17.93
N ALA A 81 -13.53 7.54 -17.02
CA ALA A 81 -13.20 7.69 -15.61
C ALA A 81 -12.52 6.41 -15.13
N THR A 82 -11.32 6.51 -14.57
CA THR A 82 -10.55 5.34 -14.11
C THR A 82 -10.05 5.55 -12.69
N LEU A 83 -9.94 4.48 -11.93
CA LEU A 83 -9.23 4.50 -10.66
C LEU A 83 -7.74 4.24 -10.90
N PRO A 84 -6.85 5.02 -10.27
CA PRO A 84 -5.43 5.04 -10.60
C PRO A 84 -4.70 3.79 -10.10
N SER A 85 -5.20 3.15 -9.03
CA SER A 85 -4.62 1.95 -8.45
C SER A 85 -5.02 0.71 -9.25
N PRO A 86 -4.09 -0.21 -9.54
CA PRO A 86 -4.42 -1.48 -10.17
C PRO A 86 -5.26 -2.35 -9.23
N VAL A 87 -6.17 -3.12 -9.81
CA VAL A 87 -6.92 -4.19 -9.14
C VAL A 87 -6.32 -5.54 -9.54
N PRO A 88 -6.54 -6.62 -8.76
CA PRO A 88 -6.04 -7.96 -9.09
C PRO A 88 -6.41 -8.40 -10.51
N ALA A 89 -5.60 -9.28 -11.11
CA ALA A 89 -5.84 -9.75 -12.47
C ALA A 89 -7.16 -10.54 -12.58
N ASP A 90 -7.47 -11.33 -11.56
CA ASP A 90 -8.67 -12.16 -11.50
C ASP A 90 -9.75 -11.45 -10.66
N THR A 91 -10.67 -10.79 -11.36
CA THR A 91 -11.66 -9.90 -10.76
C THR A 91 -13.07 -10.19 -11.23
N VAL A 92 -14.04 -9.88 -10.36
CA VAL A 92 -15.43 -9.63 -10.73
C VAL A 92 -15.71 -8.15 -10.50
N THR A 93 -16.08 -7.44 -11.56
CA THR A 93 -16.52 -6.05 -11.51
C THR A 93 -18.04 -6.00 -11.63
N THR A 94 -18.72 -5.40 -10.65
CA THR A 94 -20.16 -5.21 -10.64
C THR A 94 -20.49 -3.72 -10.80
N VAL A 95 -21.40 -3.40 -11.71
CA VAL A 95 -21.83 -2.03 -12.00
C VAL A 95 -23.35 -1.96 -12.10
N ASP A 96 -23.94 -1.02 -11.37
CA ASP A 96 -25.36 -0.69 -11.43
C ASP A 96 -25.55 0.59 -12.22
N VAL A 97 -26.32 0.52 -13.30
CA VAL A 97 -26.57 1.65 -14.20
C VAL A 97 -28.06 1.90 -14.38
N ASP A 98 -28.42 3.18 -14.42
CA ASP A 98 -29.76 3.66 -14.72
C ASP A 98 -29.77 4.35 -16.10
N VAL A 99 -30.49 3.72 -17.04
CA VAL A 99 -30.67 4.18 -18.41
C VAL A 99 -31.89 5.12 -18.46
N ARG A 100 -31.69 6.35 -17.98
CA ARG A 100 -32.76 7.34 -17.81
C ARG A 100 -33.50 7.70 -19.10
N GLU A 101 -32.79 7.78 -20.23
CA GLU A 101 -33.43 7.94 -21.54
C GLU A 101 -32.68 7.15 -22.61
N LEU A 102 -33.39 6.77 -23.68
CA LEU A 102 -32.81 6.10 -24.82
C LEU A 102 -32.17 7.09 -25.80
N PRO A 103 -31.10 6.70 -26.52
CA PRO A 103 -30.54 7.52 -27.58
C PRO A 103 -31.60 7.85 -28.65
N ALA A 104 -31.68 9.08 -29.12
CA ALA A 104 -32.71 9.44 -30.12
C ALA A 104 -32.44 8.84 -31.51
N THR A 105 -31.16 8.68 -31.88
CA THR A 105 -30.70 8.37 -33.24
C THR A 105 -29.30 7.74 -33.22
N GLY A 106 -28.84 7.23 -34.37
CA GLY A 106 -27.50 6.68 -34.54
C GLY A 106 -27.34 5.24 -34.03
N SER A 107 -26.09 4.83 -33.75
CA SER A 107 -25.75 3.46 -33.34
C SER A 107 -25.82 3.22 -31.83
N GLY A 108 -26.38 4.16 -31.08
CA GLY A 108 -26.67 4.01 -29.65
C GLY A 108 -25.65 4.59 -28.68
N LEU A 109 -25.84 4.23 -27.40
CA LEU A 109 -24.97 4.50 -26.26
C LEU A 109 -24.11 3.27 -25.97
N TYR A 110 -22.84 3.48 -25.61
CA TYR A 110 -21.87 2.42 -25.33
C TYR A 110 -21.23 2.71 -23.97
N LEU A 111 -21.63 1.98 -22.92
CA LEU A 111 -20.95 2.00 -21.63
C LEU A 111 -20.01 0.79 -21.56
N SER A 112 -18.70 1.05 -21.54
CA SER A 112 -17.68 0.04 -21.32
C SER A 112 -17.19 0.06 -19.88
N THR A 113 -17.36 -1.07 -19.18
CA THR A 113 -16.77 -1.34 -17.86
C THR A 113 -15.47 -2.10 -18.08
N ALA A 114 -14.35 -1.43 -17.80
CA ALA A 114 -13.01 -1.91 -18.11
C ALA A 114 -12.25 -2.40 -16.86
N THR A 115 -11.54 -3.50 -17.01
CA THR A 115 -10.57 -4.02 -16.04
C THR A 115 -9.29 -4.46 -16.78
N ARG A 116 -8.22 -4.73 -16.04
CA ARG A 116 -6.88 -4.93 -16.61
C ARG A 116 -6.51 -3.81 -17.59
N ILE A 117 -6.74 -2.56 -17.20
CA ILE A 117 -6.26 -1.41 -17.96
C ILE A 117 -4.75 -1.31 -17.76
N VAL A 118 -4.00 -1.79 -18.75
CA VAL A 118 -2.54 -1.91 -18.79
C VAL A 118 -2.01 -1.13 -19.98
N GLY A 119 -1.28 -0.05 -19.71
CA GLY A 119 -0.88 0.90 -20.75
C GLY A 119 -2.09 1.50 -21.45
N ASP A 120 -2.18 1.30 -22.77
CA ASP A 120 -3.36 1.69 -23.56
C ASP A 120 -4.38 0.55 -23.72
N SER A 121 -4.08 -0.67 -23.30
CA SER A 121 -4.94 -1.83 -23.58
C SER A 121 -5.79 -2.19 -22.36
N SER A 122 -7.04 -2.62 -22.57
CA SER A 122 -7.87 -3.16 -21.50
C SER A 122 -8.86 -4.21 -21.99
N TYR A 123 -9.36 -5.04 -21.09
CA TYR A 123 -10.59 -5.79 -21.34
C TYR A 123 -11.78 -5.02 -20.83
N ALA A 124 -12.91 -5.13 -21.52
CA ALA A 124 -14.15 -4.56 -21.05
C ALA A 124 -15.35 -5.41 -21.44
N VAL A 125 -16.40 -5.28 -20.64
CA VAL A 125 -17.76 -5.53 -21.11
C VAL A 125 -18.36 -4.19 -21.55
N SER A 126 -18.98 -4.16 -22.71
CA SER A 126 -19.68 -2.98 -23.23
C SER A 126 -21.17 -3.24 -23.34
N LEU A 127 -21.97 -2.46 -22.60
CA LEU A 127 -23.42 -2.37 -22.77
C LEU A 127 -23.73 -1.41 -23.91
N ARG A 128 -24.34 -1.92 -24.99
CA ARG A 128 -24.79 -1.13 -26.13
C ARG A 128 -26.31 -1.03 -26.17
N VAL A 129 -26.85 0.18 -26.06
CA VAL A 129 -28.31 0.45 -26.13
C VAL A 129 -28.63 1.28 -27.35
N GLN A 130 -29.49 0.76 -28.24
CA GLN A 130 -29.92 1.43 -29.47
C GLN A 130 -31.17 2.30 -29.24
N PRO A 131 -31.50 3.21 -30.18
CA PRO A 131 -32.69 4.06 -30.07
C PRO A 131 -34.02 3.34 -29.90
N ASP A 132 -34.14 2.14 -30.45
CA ASP A 132 -35.35 1.32 -30.33
C ASP A 132 -35.37 0.43 -29.08
N GLY A 133 -34.42 0.63 -28.15
CA GLY A 133 -34.22 -0.16 -26.94
C GLY A 133 -33.46 -1.47 -27.15
N THR A 134 -33.08 -1.83 -28.38
CA THR A 134 -32.32 -3.06 -28.63
C THR A 134 -30.97 -2.99 -27.90
N THR A 135 -30.73 -3.99 -27.06
CA THR A 135 -29.56 -4.02 -26.16
C THR A 135 -28.64 -5.18 -26.49
N GLU A 136 -27.33 -4.91 -26.53
CA GLU A 136 -26.29 -5.93 -26.73
C GLU A 136 -25.22 -5.82 -25.64
N LEU A 137 -24.66 -6.96 -25.27
CA LEU A 137 -23.54 -7.07 -24.33
C LEU A 137 -22.33 -7.61 -25.09
N ASP A 138 -21.31 -6.77 -25.23
CA ASP A 138 -20.10 -7.08 -26.01
C ASP A 138 -18.92 -7.30 -25.06
N LEU A 139 -18.20 -8.41 -25.21
CA LEU A 139 -16.89 -8.59 -24.58
C LEU A 139 -15.83 -8.12 -25.56
N ILE A 140 -15.07 -7.11 -25.16
CA ILE A 140 -14.20 -6.36 -26.05
C ILE A 140 -12.80 -6.23 -25.45
N ARG A 141 -11.82 -6.02 -26.34
CA ARG A 141 -10.54 -5.42 -25.98
C ARG A 141 -10.55 -3.96 -26.42
N LEU A 142 -10.17 -3.05 -25.53
CA LEU A 142 -10.07 -1.63 -25.82
C LEU A 142 -8.61 -1.22 -25.99
N LYS A 143 -8.39 -0.22 -26.86
CA LYS A 143 -7.18 0.59 -26.91
C LYS A 143 -7.52 2.04 -26.55
N ASN A 144 -6.74 2.66 -25.66
CA ASN A 144 -6.95 3.98 -25.07
C ASN A 144 -8.39 4.18 -24.52
N LEU A 145 -9.04 3.12 -24.03
CA LEU A 145 -10.45 3.13 -23.61
C LEU A 145 -11.44 3.67 -24.67
N THR A 146 -11.07 3.69 -25.94
CA THR A 146 -11.84 4.37 -27.00
C THR A 146 -11.98 3.54 -28.27
N SER A 147 -10.96 2.75 -28.64
CA SER A 147 -10.99 1.91 -29.83
C SER A 147 -11.31 0.47 -29.43
N ALA A 148 -12.47 -0.04 -29.82
CA ALA A 148 -12.93 -1.38 -29.43
C ALA A 148 -12.65 -2.43 -30.52
N GLN A 149 -12.04 -3.54 -30.12
CA GLN A 149 -12.04 -4.80 -30.84
C GLN A 149 -13.05 -5.73 -30.16
N VAL A 150 -14.11 -6.10 -30.87
CA VAL A 150 -15.10 -7.05 -30.35
C VAL A 150 -14.54 -8.47 -30.38
N LEU A 151 -14.55 -9.14 -29.22
CA LEU A 151 -14.16 -10.54 -29.10
C LEU A 151 -15.38 -11.46 -29.25
N THR A 152 -16.50 -11.07 -28.63
CA THR A 152 -17.80 -11.72 -28.82
C THR A 152 -18.92 -10.75 -28.43
N SER A 153 -20.12 -10.99 -28.94
CA SER A 153 -21.30 -10.15 -28.72
C SER A 153 -22.53 -11.02 -28.49
N LYS A 154 -23.40 -10.59 -27.58
CA LYS A 154 -24.71 -11.21 -27.38
C LYS A 154 -25.80 -10.14 -27.39
N ARG A 155 -26.74 -10.25 -28.34
CA ARG A 155 -28.00 -9.51 -28.27
C ARG A 155 -28.88 -10.07 -27.17
N LEU A 156 -29.34 -9.19 -26.30
CA LEU A 156 -30.24 -9.55 -25.22
C LEU A 156 -31.65 -9.78 -25.75
N PRO A 157 -32.41 -10.76 -25.21
CA PRO A 157 -33.77 -11.03 -25.64
C PRO A 157 -34.74 -9.92 -25.23
N MET A 158 -34.44 -9.19 -24.15
CA MET A 158 -35.19 -8.03 -23.69
C MET A 158 -34.67 -6.74 -24.31
N LYS A 159 -35.57 -5.77 -24.50
CA LYS A 159 -35.21 -4.39 -24.80
C LYS A 159 -34.99 -3.62 -23.49
N THR A 160 -34.15 -2.60 -23.53
CA THR A 160 -34.01 -1.61 -22.47
C THR A 160 -34.94 -0.45 -22.78
N GLU A 161 -35.74 -0.05 -21.81
CA GLU A 161 -36.64 1.10 -21.86
C GLU A 161 -36.02 2.28 -21.12
N ALA A 162 -36.61 3.48 -21.26
CA ALA A 162 -36.17 4.64 -20.49
C ALA A 162 -36.56 4.47 -19.01
N GLY A 163 -35.63 4.75 -18.10
CA GLY A 163 -35.78 4.58 -16.64
C GLY A 163 -35.43 3.17 -16.14
N ASP A 164 -34.90 2.31 -17.01
CA ASP A 164 -34.49 0.96 -16.63
C ASP A 164 -33.16 0.95 -15.86
N GLN A 165 -33.14 0.25 -14.72
CA GLN A 165 -31.91 -0.11 -14.03
C GLN A 165 -31.37 -1.46 -14.50
N ARG A 166 -30.04 -1.56 -14.61
CA ARG A 166 -29.32 -2.79 -14.97
C ARG A 166 -28.11 -2.98 -14.07
N ARG A 167 -27.97 -4.18 -13.50
CA ARG A 167 -26.74 -4.65 -12.87
C ARG A 167 -25.95 -5.48 -13.87
N ILE A 168 -24.68 -5.17 -14.04
CA ILE A 168 -23.73 -5.90 -14.89
C ILE A 168 -22.64 -6.48 -14.01
N ALA A 169 -22.42 -7.78 -14.10
CA ALA A 169 -21.24 -8.44 -13.51
C ALA A 169 -20.29 -8.86 -14.62
N PHE A 170 -19.03 -8.47 -14.52
CA PHE A 170 -17.97 -8.77 -15.47
C PHE A 170 -16.80 -9.46 -14.79
N GLN A 171 -16.58 -10.73 -15.14
CA GLN A 171 -15.49 -11.52 -14.62
C GLN A 171 -14.38 -11.66 -15.67
N VAL A 172 -13.14 -11.43 -15.24
CA VAL A 172 -11.93 -11.74 -16.01
C VAL A 172 -11.07 -12.66 -15.16
N THR A 173 -10.66 -13.81 -15.71
CA THR A 173 -9.85 -14.82 -15.00
C THR A 173 -8.76 -15.41 -15.88
N GLY A 174 -7.65 -15.81 -15.27
CA GLY A 174 -6.58 -16.54 -15.92
C GLY A 174 -5.59 -15.67 -16.71
N SER A 175 -4.48 -16.27 -17.09
CA SER A 175 -3.33 -15.61 -17.73
C SER A 175 -2.85 -16.34 -18.99
N SER A 176 -2.76 -17.68 -19.00
CA SER A 176 -2.44 -18.45 -20.22
C SER A 176 -3.60 -18.47 -21.21
N ILE A 177 -4.82 -18.60 -20.68
CA ILE A 177 -6.09 -18.41 -21.39
C ILE A 177 -6.86 -17.40 -20.54
N VAL A 178 -7.09 -16.19 -21.05
CA VAL A 178 -7.89 -15.21 -20.31
C VAL A 178 -9.36 -15.46 -20.62
N THR A 179 -10.15 -15.83 -19.62
CA THR A 179 -11.60 -16.02 -19.78
C THR A 179 -12.32 -14.76 -19.37
N LEU A 180 -13.15 -14.24 -20.27
CA LEU A 180 -14.03 -13.09 -20.03
C LEU A 180 -15.46 -13.61 -19.98
N SER A 181 -16.19 -13.29 -18.93
CA SER A 181 -17.59 -13.65 -18.76
C SER A 181 -18.39 -12.46 -18.26
N ALA A 182 -19.57 -12.23 -18.82
CA ALA A 182 -20.46 -11.19 -18.33
C ALA A 182 -21.92 -11.65 -18.29
N LYS A 183 -22.65 -11.10 -17.33
CA LYS A 183 -24.10 -11.25 -17.22
C LYS A 183 -24.75 -9.93 -16.79
N ILE A 184 -26.02 -9.80 -17.13
CA ILE A 184 -26.80 -8.58 -16.92
C ILE A 184 -28.23 -8.94 -16.51
N TRP A 185 -28.75 -8.23 -15.51
CA TRP A 185 -30.11 -8.42 -14.98
C TRP A 185 -30.62 -7.12 -14.35
N ALA A 186 -31.92 -7.05 -14.00
CA ALA A 186 -32.43 -5.93 -13.22
C ALA A 186 -32.03 -6.10 -11.73
N PRO A 187 -31.60 -5.05 -11.00
CA PRO A 187 -31.17 -5.20 -9.60
C PRO A 187 -32.22 -5.81 -8.66
N ALA A 188 -33.50 -5.70 -8.98
CA ALA A 188 -34.61 -6.29 -8.22
C ALA A 188 -34.81 -7.80 -8.49
N ASP A 189 -34.21 -8.33 -9.56
CA ASP A 189 -34.30 -9.74 -9.92
C ASP A 189 -33.16 -10.55 -9.28
N ALA A 190 -33.39 -11.86 -9.10
CA ALA A 190 -32.34 -12.78 -8.67
C ALA A 190 -31.19 -12.83 -9.69
N GLU A 191 -29.95 -12.85 -9.20
CA GLU A 191 -28.76 -12.94 -10.04
C GLU A 191 -28.77 -14.22 -10.90
N PRO A 192 -28.57 -14.12 -12.23
CA PRO A 192 -28.54 -15.30 -13.09
C PRO A 192 -27.39 -16.25 -12.70
N THR A 193 -27.71 -17.55 -12.66
CA THR A 193 -26.73 -18.62 -12.40
C THR A 193 -25.88 -18.97 -13.63
N THR A 194 -26.25 -18.47 -14.81
CA THR A 194 -25.51 -18.68 -16.07
C THR A 194 -24.97 -17.35 -16.61
N TRP A 195 -23.77 -17.39 -17.20
CA TRP A 195 -23.19 -16.24 -17.88
C TRP A 195 -23.93 -15.96 -19.19
N THR A 196 -24.31 -14.70 -19.41
CA THR A 196 -25.02 -14.28 -20.65
C THR A 196 -24.11 -14.36 -21.87
N VAL A 197 -22.84 -14.01 -21.68
CA VAL A 197 -21.81 -14.06 -22.72
C VAL A 197 -20.49 -14.49 -22.09
N THR A 198 -19.72 -15.32 -22.77
CA THR A 198 -18.39 -15.76 -22.35
C THR A 198 -17.51 -15.95 -23.58
N THR A 199 -16.23 -15.60 -23.45
CA THR A 199 -15.21 -15.89 -24.45
C THR A 199 -13.86 -16.13 -23.79
N THR A 200 -12.92 -16.67 -24.55
CA THR A 200 -11.53 -16.84 -24.13
C THR A 200 -10.61 -16.12 -25.09
N ASP A 201 -9.60 -15.47 -24.54
CA ASP A 201 -8.53 -14.84 -25.30
C ASP A 201 -7.23 -15.59 -25.09
N THR A 202 -6.82 -16.33 -26.12
CA THR A 202 -5.56 -17.07 -26.19
C THR A 202 -4.55 -16.41 -27.11
N SER A 203 -4.87 -15.20 -27.62
CA SER A 203 -3.99 -14.51 -28.55
C SER A 203 -2.69 -14.08 -27.86
N SER A 204 -1.65 -13.81 -28.65
CA SER A 204 -0.38 -13.27 -28.13
C SER A 204 -0.50 -11.85 -27.57
N SER A 205 -1.62 -11.16 -27.84
CA SER A 205 -1.90 -9.79 -27.39
C SER A 205 -2.92 -9.76 -26.25
N ARG A 206 -3.27 -10.92 -25.69
CA ARG A 206 -4.15 -11.03 -24.52
C ARG A 206 -3.54 -10.28 -23.33
N ILE A 207 -4.37 -9.67 -22.51
CA ILE A 207 -3.93 -8.85 -21.38
C ILE A 207 -3.87 -9.74 -20.15
N THR A 208 -2.67 -10.14 -19.76
CA THR A 208 -2.46 -11.08 -18.66
C THR A 208 -2.36 -10.41 -17.31
N ASP A 209 -1.90 -9.16 -17.30
CA ASP A 209 -1.46 -8.51 -16.08
C ASP A 209 -2.64 -7.87 -15.33
N ALA A 210 -2.48 -7.78 -14.00
CA ALA A 210 -3.30 -6.91 -13.18
C ALA A 210 -3.20 -5.46 -13.71
N GLY A 211 -4.25 -4.68 -13.55
CA GLY A 211 -4.29 -3.34 -14.12
C GLY A 211 -5.39 -2.49 -13.52
N ARG A 212 -5.47 -1.24 -13.94
CA ARG A 212 -6.50 -0.33 -13.43
C ARG A 212 -7.89 -0.79 -13.86
N THR A 213 -8.90 -0.22 -13.23
CA THR A 213 -10.31 -0.42 -13.58
C THR A 213 -11.00 0.93 -13.84
N GLY A 214 -12.11 0.92 -14.56
CA GLY A 214 -12.92 2.11 -14.76
C GLY A 214 -14.02 1.98 -15.79
N LEU A 215 -14.56 3.12 -16.19
CA LEU A 215 -15.68 3.24 -17.12
C LEU A 215 -15.31 4.15 -18.31
N ALA A 216 -15.85 3.82 -19.48
CA ALA A 216 -15.82 4.67 -20.67
C ALA A 216 -17.22 4.74 -21.28
N LEU A 217 -17.73 5.95 -21.50
CA LEU A 217 -19.03 6.20 -22.12
C LEU A 217 -18.86 6.91 -23.46
N TYR A 218 -19.36 6.27 -24.52
CA TYR A 218 -19.38 6.81 -25.87
C TYR A 218 -20.82 6.92 -26.41
N SER A 219 -21.11 8.02 -27.11
CA SER A 219 -22.36 8.22 -27.85
C SER A 219 -22.06 8.40 -29.33
N SER A 220 -22.81 7.71 -30.19
CA SER A 220 -22.58 7.77 -31.64
C SER A 220 -22.76 9.18 -32.24
N SER A 221 -22.11 9.47 -33.37
CA SER A 221 -22.07 10.79 -34.03
C SER A 221 -23.42 11.28 -34.62
N GLY A 222 -24.55 10.68 -34.23
CA GLY A 222 -25.88 10.91 -34.80
C GLY A 222 -26.90 11.57 -33.88
N GLY A 223 -26.59 11.82 -32.59
CA GLY A 223 -27.52 12.44 -31.63
C GLY A 223 -26.91 12.64 -30.23
N THR A 224 -27.55 13.46 -29.39
CA THR A 224 -27.19 13.61 -27.96
C THR A 224 -27.87 12.52 -27.15
N ALA A 225 -27.12 11.83 -26.28
CA ALA A 225 -27.69 10.97 -25.25
C ALA A 225 -27.56 11.67 -23.89
N PRO A 226 -28.55 11.54 -22.99
CA PRO A 226 -28.44 12.08 -21.65
C PRO A 226 -27.30 11.40 -20.88
N ALA A 227 -26.95 11.98 -19.72
CA ALA A 227 -26.01 11.34 -18.82
C ALA A 227 -26.56 9.99 -18.33
N LEU A 228 -25.69 8.98 -18.31
CA LEU A 228 -25.97 7.70 -17.68
C LEU A 228 -25.65 7.82 -16.19
N ALA A 229 -26.56 7.33 -15.35
CA ALA A 229 -26.32 7.23 -13.92
C ALA A 229 -25.70 5.88 -13.57
N VAL A 230 -24.70 5.93 -12.68
CA VAL A 230 -24.02 4.78 -12.10
C VAL A 230 -24.30 4.81 -10.61
N ASP A 231 -25.16 3.91 -10.14
CA ASP A 231 -25.61 3.88 -8.74
C ASP A 231 -24.57 3.17 -7.86
N ALA A 232 -23.86 2.20 -8.42
CA ALA A 232 -22.77 1.51 -7.75
C ALA A 232 -21.70 1.01 -8.74
N PHE A 233 -20.44 1.02 -8.31
CA PHE A 233 -19.30 0.42 -9.00
C PHE A 233 -18.46 -0.36 -7.99
N MET A 234 -18.25 -1.65 -8.20
CA MET A 234 -17.52 -2.50 -7.27
C MET A 234 -16.59 -3.45 -8.00
N VAL A 235 -15.43 -3.72 -7.42
CA VAL A 235 -14.50 -4.75 -7.88
C VAL A 235 -14.11 -5.63 -6.71
N ALA A 236 -14.26 -6.93 -6.88
CA ALA A 236 -13.83 -7.95 -5.92
C ALA A 236 -12.90 -8.96 -6.60
N THR A 237 -12.09 -9.64 -5.80
CA THR A 237 -11.32 -10.80 -6.26
C THR A 237 -12.24 -12.00 -6.50
N VAL A 238 -11.93 -12.81 -7.51
CA VAL A 238 -12.69 -14.04 -7.78
C VAL A 238 -12.49 -15.00 -6.59
N GLY A 239 -13.56 -15.24 -5.84
CA GLY A 239 -13.56 -15.98 -4.57
C GLY A 239 -13.99 -15.16 -3.33
N GLY A 240 -14.21 -13.85 -3.48
CA GLY A 240 -14.63 -12.94 -2.40
C GLY A 240 -16.13 -12.61 -2.33
N ALA A 241 -16.96 -13.06 -3.28
CA ALA A 241 -18.41 -12.82 -3.24
C ALA A 241 -19.12 -13.92 -2.42
N GLN A 242 -19.77 -13.53 -1.32
CA GLN A 242 -20.59 -14.44 -0.52
C GLN A 242 -21.81 -14.91 -1.34
N GLN A 243 -21.99 -16.22 -1.48
CA GLN A 243 -23.25 -16.81 -1.94
C GLN A 243 -24.38 -16.51 -0.91
N PRO A 244 -25.62 -16.20 -1.35
CA PRO A 244 -26.75 -16.02 -0.46
C PRO A 244 -27.04 -17.28 0.36
N GLN A 245 -27.12 -17.15 1.70
CA GLN A 245 -27.48 -18.24 2.59
C GLN A 245 -28.96 -18.60 2.46
N GLU A 246 -29.25 -19.87 2.15
CA GLU A 246 -30.56 -20.50 2.40
C GLU A 246 -30.56 -21.13 3.81
N PRO A 247 -31.68 -21.13 4.56
CA PRO A 247 -31.67 -21.43 6.00
C PRO A 247 -31.47 -22.93 6.28
N GLN A 248 -30.52 -23.27 7.15
CA GLN A 248 -30.38 -24.64 7.67
C GLN A 248 -30.47 -24.71 9.19
N GLU A 249 -31.28 -25.68 9.64
CA GLU A 249 -31.47 -26.14 11.01
C GLU A 249 -30.19 -26.72 11.65
N PRO A 250 -30.10 -26.77 12.99
CA PRO A 250 -28.86 -27.04 13.71
C PRO A 250 -28.51 -28.53 13.74
N GLN A 251 -27.28 -28.89 13.36
CA GLN A 251 -26.69 -30.20 13.62
C GLN A 251 -25.37 -30.10 14.41
N GLN A 252 -25.17 -31.09 15.28
CA GLN A 252 -24.10 -31.22 16.27
C GLN A 252 -22.69 -31.38 15.67
N PRO A 253 -21.61 -31.07 16.43
CA PRO A 253 -20.24 -31.05 15.93
C PRO A 253 -19.69 -32.46 15.65
N GLN A 254 -19.14 -32.67 14.44
CA GLN A 254 -18.20 -33.74 14.15
C GLN A 254 -16.78 -33.18 13.98
N GLU A 255 -15.81 -33.95 14.48
CA GLU A 255 -14.38 -33.66 14.55
C GLU A 255 -13.74 -33.64 13.14
N PRO A 256 -12.79 -32.73 12.85
CA PRO A 256 -12.23 -32.58 11.50
C PRO A 256 -11.36 -33.78 11.07
N GLN A 257 -11.71 -34.41 9.95
CA GLN A 257 -10.79 -35.28 9.21
C GLN A 257 -9.80 -34.45 8.40
N GLN A 258 -8.51 -34.76 8.53
CA GLN A 258 -7.39 -34.17 7.77
C GLN A 258 -7.55 -34.42 6.26
N PRO A 259 -7.44 -33.38 5.42
CA PRO A 259 -7.30 -33.55 3.98
C PRO A 259 -5.92 -34.15 3.64
N GLN A 260 -5.93 -35.21 2.83
CA GLN A 260 -4.72 -35.79 2.24
C GLN A 260 -4.09 -34.81 1.25
N GLN A 261 -2.77 -34.63 1.37
CA GLN A 261 -1.91 -33.83 0.50
C GLN A 261 -1.98 -34.28 -0.97
N PRO A 262 -2.19 -33.35 -1.92
CA PRO A 262 -1.62 -33.47 -3.25
C PRO A 262 -0.11 -33.19 -3.18
N GLU A 263 0.68 -34.00 -3.88
CA GLU A 263 2.14 -33.87 -3.95
C GLU A 263 2.59 -32.54 -4.59
N THR A 264 3.74 -32.08 -4.11
CA THR A 264 4.39 -30.77 -4.18
C THR A 264 4.73 -30.25 -5.60
N PRO A 265 4.50 -28.95 -5.89
CA PRO A 265 5.46 -28.09 -6.55
C PRO A 265 6.16 -27.24 -5.49
N THR A 266 7.48 -27.29 -5.41
CA THR A 266 8.28 -26.45 -4.53
C THR A 266 8.16 -25.00 -5.01
N GLY A 267 7.15 -24.28 -4.51
CA GLY A 267 6.87 -22.88 -4.81
C GLY A 267 7.42 -21.97 -3.72
N THR A 268 8.20 -20.98 -4.10
CA THR A 268 8.65 -19.88 -3.24
C THR A 268 7.47 -18.99 -2.89
N THR A 269 7.17 -18.79 -1.61
CA THR A 269 6.16 -17.82 -1.15
C THR A 269 6.73 -16.40 -1.18
N PHE A 270 5.90 -15.40 -1.49
CA PHE A 270 6.24 -13.97 -1.38
C PHE A 270 5.37 -13.28 -0.31
N PRO A 271 5.89 -12.35 0.53
CA PRO A 271 7.30 -11.95 0.64
C PRO A 271 8.20 -13.14 0.97
N ARG A 272 9.47 -13.04 0.61
CA ARG A 272 10.45 -14.12 0.81
C ARG A 272 10.66 -14.31 2.32
N GLY A 273 10.71 -15.55 2.78
CA GLY A 273 10.89 -15.88 4.20
C GLY A 273 9.79 -15.39 5.15
N ASP A 274 9.95 -15.72 6.44
CA ASP A 274 9.00 -15.35 7.49
C ASP A 274 9.24 -13.91 7.97
N THR A 275 8.36 -12.98 7.59
CA THR A 275 8.45 -11.57 8.02
C THR A 275 7.32 -11.18 8.97
N GLY A 276 7.62 -10.25 9.87
CA GLY A 276 6.69 -9.74 10.85
C GLY A 276 6.58 -10.59 12.11
N ALA A 277 5.83 -10.06 13.07
CA ALA A 277 5.46 -10.79 14.26
C ALA A 277 4.55 -11.98 13.92
N PRO A 278 4.75 -13.14 14.54
CA PRO A 278 3.83 -14.26 14.43
C PRO A 278 2.47 -13.90 15.04
N ALA A 279 1.44 -14.70 14.74
CA ALA A 279 0.13 -14.53 15.36
C ALA A 279 0.25 -14.47 16.89
N LEU A 280 -0.39 -13.49 17.53
CA LEU A 280 -0.31 -13.32 18.98
C LEU A 280 -0.78 -14.59 19.70
N GLY A 281 -0.08 -14.96 20.78
CA GLY A 281 -0.33 -16.21 21.51
C GLY A 281 0.25 -17.48 20.87
N SER A 282 0.75 -17.43 19.63
CA SER A 282 1.33 -18.62 18.98
C SER A 282 2.74 -18.99 19.45
N VAL A 283 3.49 -18.03 20.00
CA VAL A 283 4.84 -18.26 20.54
C VAL A 283 4.78 -18.46 22.04
N ASN A 284 5.37 -19.56 22.51
CA ASN A 284 5.48 -19.86 23.92
C ASN A 284 6.83 -19.41 24.48
N TYR A 285 6.78 -18.56 25.50
CA TYR A 285 7.95 -18.09 26.23
C TYR A 285 8.06 -18.80 27.58
N PRO A 286 9.26 -19.17 28.03
CA PRO A 286 9.45 -19.70 29.38
C PRO A 286 8.95 -18.72 30.43
N VAL A 287 8.19 -19.22 31.41
CA VAL A 287 7.67 -18.44 32.53
C VAL A 287 8.46 -18.80 33.80
N PRO A 288 9.29 -17.90 34.34
CA PRO A 288 9.98 -18.13 35.61
C PRO A 288 8.99 -18.22 36.76
N ALA A 289 9.27 -19.06 37.76
CA ALA A 289 8.45 -19.15 38.98
C ALA A 289 8.39 -17.83 39.77
N THR A 290 9.36 -16.94 39.56
CA THR A 290 9.44 -15.60 40.15
C THR A 290 8.73 -14.52 39.32
N ALA A 291 8.01 -14.89 38.26
CA ALA A 291 7.32 -13.93 37.42
C ALA A 291 6.20 -13.21 38.18
N VAL A 292 5.98 -11.94 37.82
CA VAL A 292 4.82 -11.18 38.26
C VAL A 292 3.74 -11.27 37.19
N HIS A 293 2.56 -11.76 37.58
CA HIS A 293 1.45 -12.01 36.68
C HIS A 293 0.47 -10.84 36.67
N VAL A 294 0.04 -10.45 35.46
CA VAL A 294 -0.96 -9.42 35.19
C VAL A 294 -2.17 -10.07 34.54
N ALA A 295 -3.37 -9.86 35.06
CA ALA A 295 -4.61 -10.34 34.45
C ALA A 295 -5.73 -9.31 34.62
N ARG A 296 -6.59 -9.13 33.61
CA ARG A 296 -7.75 -8.23 33.67
C ARG A 296 -8.73 -8.52 34.83
N THR A 297 -8.75 -9.75 35.33
CA THR A 297 -9.55 -10.19 36.48
C THR A 297 -8.82 -10.06 37.82
N GLY A 298 -7.57 -9.61 37.81
CA GLY A 298 -6.74 -9.39 38.99
C GLY A 298 -7.08 -8.11 39.76
N SER A 299 -6.21 -7.76 40.69
CA SER A 299 -6.29 -6.51 41.46
C SER A 299 -4.89 -6.00 41.76
N ASP A 300 -4.63 -4.71 41.58
CA ASP A 300 -3.31 -4.12 41.83
C ASP A 300 -2.85 -4.18 43.31
N ALA A 301 -3.78 -4.47 44.22
CA ALA A 301 -3.49 -4.77 45.63
C ALA A 301 -2.92 -6.19 45.84
N ASN A 302 -3.06 -7.09 44.86
CA ASN A 302 -2.55 -8.45 44.96
C ASN A 302 -1.01 -8.49 44.95
N ASP A 303 -0.43 -9.62 45.38
CA ASP A 303 1.02 -9.83 45.41
C ASP A 303 1.63 -10.05 44.02
N GLY A 304 0.82 -10.33 42.99
CA GLY A 304 1.29 -10.54 41.62
C GLY A 304 1.70 -11.98 41.33
N THR A 305 1.36 -12.92 42.21
CA THR A 305 1.53 -14.36 41.93
C THR A 305 0.52 -14.83 40.87
N ALA A 306 0.75 -15.99 40.25
CA ALA A 306 -0.19 -16.56 39.28
C ALA A 306 -1.61 -16.76 39.85
N ALA A 307 -1.73 -17.11 41.13
CA ALA A 307 -3.00 -17.30 41.82
C ALA A 307 -3.67 -15.97 42.22
N ARG A 308 -2.88 -14.90 42.40
CA ARG A 308 -3.34 -13.55 42.75
C ARG A 308 -2.63 -12.53 41.86
N PRO A 309 -2.98 -12.47 40.57
CA PRO A 309 -2.33 -11.54 39.64
C PRO A 309 -2.70 -10.10 39.96
N VAL A 310 -1.80 -9.17 39.63
CA VAL A 310 -2.16 -7.74 39.58
C VAL A 310 -3.04 -7.46 38.35
N GLN A 311 -3.71 -6.31 38.32
CA GLN A 311 -4.61 -5.95 37.23
C GLN A 311 -3.88 -5.23 36.08
N SER A 312 -2.86 -4.44 36.42
CA SER A 312 -2.13 -3.58 35.48
C SER A 312 -0.65 -3.96 35.34
N ILE A 313 -0.09 -3.71 34.16
CA ILE A 313 1.35 -3.85 33.90
C ILE A 313 2.13 -2.82 34.72
N THR A 314 1.56 -1.62 34.90
CA THR A 314 2.13 -0.59 35.77
C THR A 314 2.30 -1.07 37.21
N ALA A 315 1.31 -1.77 37.78
CA ALA A 315 1.44 -2.36 39.11
C ALA A 315 2.47 -3.49 39.14
N ALA A 316 2.56 -4.30 38.08
CA ALA A 316 3.59 -5.33 37.97
C ALA A 316 5.01 -4.74 37.94
N LEU A 317 5.24 -3.64 37.22
CA LEU A 317 6.54 -2.93 37.18
C LEU A 317 7.01 -2.46 38.57
N ARG A 318 6.08 -2.12 39.46
CA ARG A 318 6.40 -1.74 40.86
C ARG A 318 6.83 -2.93 41.70
N LYS A 319 6.31 -4.13 41.42
CA LYS A 319 6.52 -5.35 42.20
C LYS A 319 7.68 -6.20 41.67
N VAL A 320 7.85 -6.25 40.36
CA VAL A 320 8.87 -7.08 39.72
C VAL A 320 10.27 -6.58 40.12
N PRO A 321 11.19 -7.47 40.55
CA PRO A 321 12.58 -7.08 40.74
C PRO A 321 13.22 -6.68 39.41
N SER A 322 14.29 -5.88 39.45
CA SER A 322 15.06 -5.61 38.24
C SER A 322 15.68 -6.91 37.70
N GLY A 323 15.59 -7.13 36.40
CA GLY A 323 15.89 -8.38 35.73
C GLY A 323 14.77 -9.41 35.75
N GLY A 324 13.63 -9.12 36.38
CA GLY A 324 12.50 -10.04 36.47
C GLY A 324 11.57 -10.02 35.24
N THR A 325 10.64 -10.97 35.22
CA THR A 325 9.66 -11.16 34.13
C THR A 325 8.26 -10.77 34.60
N ILE A 326 7.57 -10.00 33.75
CA ILE A 326 6.15 -9.73 33.83
C ILE A 326 5.45 -10.63 32.80
N VAL A 327 4.51 -11.45 33.26
CA VAL A 327 3.68 -12.30 32.41
C VAL A 327 2.28 -11.72 32.35
N VAL A 328 1.85 -11.35 31.15
CA VAL A 328 0.55 -10.73 30.91
C VAL A 328 -0.42 -11.79 30.37
N HIS A 329 -1.53 -11.99 31.06
CA HIS A 329 -2.58 -12.92 30.64
C HIS A 329 -3.52 -12.27 29.63
N LYS A 330 -4.28 -13.10 28.91
CA LYS A 330 -5.17 -12.72 27.80
C LYS A 330 -6.01 -11.48 28.10
N GLY A 331 -6.03 -10.55 27.15
CA GLY A 331 -6.90 -9.38 27.21
C GLY A 331 -6.35 -8.16 26.51
N SER A 332 -7.21 -7.15 26.40
CA SER A 332 -6.84 -5.79 25.99
C SER A 332 -6.61 -4.94 27.24
N TYR A 333 -5.51 -4.18 27.30
CA TYR A 333 -5.08 -3.37 28.44
C TYR A 333 -4.95 -1.91 27.99
N HIS A 334 -5.72 -1.03 28.63
CA HIS A 334 -5.74 0.39 28.34
C HIS A 334 -4.79 1.11 29.32
N GLU A 335 -3.50 1.15 28.97
CA GLU A 335 -2.44 1.73 29.80
C GLU A 335 -1.44 2.54 28.96
N ASP A 336 -0.84 3.56 29.59
CA ASP A 336 0.40 4.22 29.15
C ASP A 336 1.52 3.80 30.10
N ILE A 337 2.46 3.00 29.58
CA ILE A 337 3.44 2.29 30.40
C ILE A 337 4.83 2.89 30.21
N ILE A 338 5.42 3.35 31.31
CA ILE A 338 6.82 3.75 31.35
C ILE A 338 7.62 2.67 32.08
N VAL A 339 8.56 2.03 31.38
CA VAL A 339 9.60 1.19 32.01
C VAL A 339 10.70 2.13 32.52
N PRO A 340 10.82 2.36 33.83
CA PRO A 340 11.72 3.38 34.35
C PRO A 340 13.19 2.94 34.24
N PRO A 341 14.17 3.86 34.14
CA PRO A 341 15.55 3.53 33.82
C PRO A 341 16.23 2.49 34.72
N GLN A 342 15.82 2.40 35.98
CA GLN A 342 16.40 1.49 36.97
C GLN A 342 15.77 0.08 36.94
N LYS A 343 14.83 -0.19 36.02
CA LYS A 343 13.98 -1.38 36.04
C LYS A 343 14.08 -2.16 34.73
N ARG A 344 15.23 -2.82 34.52
CA ARG A 344 15.38 -3.83 33.45
C ARG A 344 14.32 -4.91 33.66
N VAL A 345 13.55 -5.26 32.64
CA VAL A 345 12.49 -6.27 32.73
C VAL A 345 12.32 -7.04 31.43
N THR A 346 11.68 -8.20 31.51
CA THR A 346 11.05 -8.87 30.38
C THR A 346 9.54 -8.75 30.51
N ILE A 347 8.85 -8.26 29.47
CA ILE A 347 7.39 -8.25 29.38
C ILE A 347 6.98 -9.22 28.27
N GLN A 348 6.14 -10.20 28.60
CA GLN A 348 5.71 -11.25 27.66
C GLN A 348 4.28 -11.72 27.98
N PRO A 349 3.56 -12.32 27.02
CA PRO A 349 2.28 -12.97 27.30
C PRO A 349 2.46 -14.28 28.07
N ALA A 350 1.40 -14.77 28.70
CA ALA A 350 1.29 -16.17 29.10
C ALA A 350 1.18 -17.08 27.86
N ALA A 351 1.46 -18.37 28.01
CA ALA A 351 1.41 -19.33 26.91
C ALA A 351 0.00 -19.40 26.30
N GLY A 352 -0.11 -19.25 24.98
CA GLY A 352 -1.39 -19.26 24.26
C GLY A 352 -2.21 -17.97 24.36
N ASP A 353 -1.78 -16.99 25.15
CA ASP A 353 -2.57 -15.80 25.42
C ASP A 353 -2.32 -14.68 24.41
N GLU A 354 -3.41 -14.16 23.85
CA GLU A 354 -3.42 -12.95 23.04
C GLU A 354 -3.55 -11.71 23.94
N VAL A 355 -2.54 -10.84 23.88
CA VAL A 355 -2.43 -9.64 24.72
C VAL A 355 -2.33 -8.41 23.84
N TRP A 356 -3.18 -7.42 24.09
CA TRP A 356 -3.15 -6.12 23.43
C TRP A 356 -2.93 -5.00 24.45
N LEU A 357 -2.04 -4.07 24.15
CA LEU A 357 -2.10 -2.70 24.65
C LEU A 357 -2.98 -1.91 23.69
N ASP A 358 -3.97 -1.20 24.23
CA ASP A 358 -5.03 -0.60 23.42
C ASP A 358 -5.33 0.81 23.89
N GLY A 359 -5.01 1.80 23.06
CA GLY A 359 -5.15 3.21 23.40
C GLY A 359 -6.59 3.73 23.29
N ALA A 360 -7.52 2.91 22.82
CA ALA A 360 -8.94 3.24 22.71
C ALA A 360 -9.76 2.67 23.87
N GLU A 361 -10.83 3.40 24.21
CA GLU A 361 -11.83 2.97 25.19
C GLU A 361 -13.26 3.19 24.66
N ALA A 362 -14.22 2.51 25.28
CA ALA A 362 -15.63 2.60 24.89
C ALA A 362 -16.22 3.98 25.24
N VAL A 363 -16.86 4.62 24.26
CA VAL A 363 -17.55 5.90 24.41
C VAL A 363 -19.06 5.68 24.38
N SER A 364 -19.74 6.13 25.44
CA SER A 364 -21.20 5.99 25.61
C SER A 364 -21.86 7.34 25.95
N GLY A 365 -23.19 7.39 25.93
CA GLY A 365 -23.94 8.62 26.21
C GLY A 365 -24.13 9.51 24.98
N TRP A 366 -24.38 8.89 23.83
CA TRP A 366 -24.64 9.56 22.56
C TRP A 366 -26.07 10.12 22.50
N ARG A 367 -26.19 11.31 21.92
CA ARG A 367 -27.44 12.04 21.71
C ARG A 367 -27.59 12.39 20.24
N ALA A 368 -28.73 12.08 19.63
CA ALA A 368 -29.03 12.53 18.28
C ALA A 368 -29.19 14.06 18.23
N GLU A 369 -28.54 14.72 17.28
CA GLU A 369 -28.62 16.17 17.05
C GLU A 369 -28.40 16.48 15.57
N GLY A 370 -29.42 17.03 14.89
CA GLY A 370 -29.26 17.57 13.53
C GLY A 370 -28.74 16.57 12.49
N GLY A 371 -29.13 15.29 12.60
CA GLY A 371 -28.66 14.21 11.71
C GLY A 371 -27.28 13.64 12.06
N MET A 372 -26.71 14.07 13.19
CA MET A 372 -25.45 13.58 13.75
C MET A 372 -25.69 12.99 15.15
N TRP A 373 -24.65 12.39 15.72
CA TRP A 373 -24.65 11.92 17.11
C TRP A 373 -23.56 12.64 17.90
N VAL A 374 -23.94 13.12 19.08
CA VAL A 374 -23.10 13.98 19.91
C VAL A 374 -22.86 13.33 21.26
N LYS A 375 -21.59 13.29 21.66
CA LYS A 375 -21.15 13.02 23.03
C LYS A 375 -20.76 14.35 23.67
N ASP A 376 -21.57 14.80 24.63
CA ASP A 376 -21.30 15.98 25.44
C ASP A 376 -20.18 15.71 26.48
N GLY A 377 -19.44 16.74 26.87
CA GLY A 377 -18.37 16.66 27.87
C GLY A 377 -17.06 16.05 27.37
N TRP A 378 -16.88 15.92 26.06
CA TRP A 378 -15.62 15.49 25.46
C TRP A 378 -14.61 16.62 25.53
N THR A 379 -13.68 16.52 26.48
CA THR A 379 -12.69 17.56 26.81
C THR A 379 -11.24 17.12 26.55
N LEU A 380 -11.06 15.93 25.94
CA LEU A 380 -9.75 15.43 25.57
C LEU A 380 -9.08 16.42 24.61
N ALA A 381 -7.89 16.88 24.98
CA ALA A 381 -7.11 17.83 24.20
C ALA A 381 -5.81 17.18 23.76
N LEU A 382 -5.77 16.79 22.49
CA LEU A 382 -4.60 16.19 21.88
C LEU A 382 -3.81 17.22 21.07
N ASP A 383 -2.50 17.01 21.02
CA ASP A 383 -1.59 17.88 20.28
C ASP A 383 -1.63 17.52 18.78
N ALA A 384 -1.86 18.50 17.93
CA ALA A 384 -1.91 18.34 16.48
C ALA A 384 -0.76 19.08 15.77
N SER A 385 0.37 19.26 16.46
CA SER A 385 1.53 19.96 15.87
C SER A 385 2.02 19.15 14.66
N PRO A 386 2.15 19.75 13.47
CA PRO A 386 2.56 19.06 12.25
C PRO A 386 4.09 18.95 12.14
N THR A 387 4.76 18.65 13.25
CA THR A 387 6.23 18.67 13.35
C THR A 387 6.68 17.97 14.63
N PHE A 388 7.93 17.52 14.65
CA PHE A 388 8.56 16.94 15.84
C PHE A 388 8.75 17.94 16.99
N THR A 389 8.50 19.23 16.77
CA THR A 389 8.50 20.25 17.84
C THR A 389 7.07 20.60 18.25
N LYS A 390 6.71 20.25 19.48
CA LYS A 390 5.40 20.58 20.05
C LYS A 390 5.12 22.09 19.99
N GLY A 391 3.96 22.46 19.45
CA GLY A 391 3.49 23.84 19.29
C GLY A 391 4.12 24.61 18.12
N ALA A 392 5.04 24.00 17.37
CA ALA A 392 5.59 24.63 16.17
C ALA A 392 4.64 24.50 14.98
N ALA A 393 4.67 25.49 14.09
CA ALA A 393 3.96 25.43 12.82
C ALA A 393 4.65 24.49 11.83
N ASP A 394 3.93 24.09 10.79
CA ASP A 394 4.51 23.34 9.68
C ASP A 394 5.54 24.18 8.91
N GLY A 395 6.36 23.51 8.11
CA GLY A 395 7.23 24.14 7.13
C GLY A 395 6.42 24.88 6.06
N THR A 396 7.11 25.75 5.32
CA THR A 396 6.52 26.50 4.19
C THR A 396 7.04 26.06 2.83
N ALA A 397 8.09 25.24 2.80
CA ALA A 397 8.70 24.74 1.58
C ALA A 397 7.77 23.71 0.90
N PRO A 398 7.32 23.95 -0.35
CA PRO A 398 6.41 23.04 -1.05
C PRO A 398 6.93 21.60 -1.12
N GLY A 399 6.10 20.65 -0.71
CA GLY A 399 6.43 19.23 -0.71
C GLY A 399 7.31 18.78 0.46
N TRP A 400 7.74 19.70 1.33
CA TRP A 400 8.53 19.45 2.54
C TRP A 400 7.79 19.82 3.84
N GLN A 401 6.55 20.31 3.72
CA GLN A 401 5.62 20.37 4.85
C GLN A 401 5.28 18.95 5.30
N PHE A 402 5.04 18.70 6.58
CA PHE A 402 4.53 17.41 7.03
C PHE A 402 3.11 17.18 6.48
N VAL A 403 2.23 18.16 6.64
CA VAL A 403 0.83 18.03 6.26
C VAL A 403 0.69 18.23 4.76
N ASN A 404 0.11 17.23 4.11
CA ASN A 404 -0.34 17.36 2.74
C ASN A 404 -1.56 18.29 2.72
N PRO A 405 -1.58 19.38 1.94
CA PRO A 405 -2.73 20.26 1.85
C PRO A 405 -4.04 19.58 1.42
N ALA A 406 -3.97 18.44 0.75
CA ALA A 406 -5.13 17.62 0.41
C ALA A 406 -5.70 16.82 1.61
N HIS A 407 -4.91 16.66 2.67
CA HIS A 407 -5.26 15.93 3.90
C HIS A 407 -4.97 16.81 5.12
N PRO A 408 -5.70 17.93 5.30
CA PRO A 408 -5.40 18.94 6.31
C PRO A 408 -5.53 18.42 7.76
N MET A 409 -6.24 17.30 7.96
CA MET A 409 -6.42 16.67 9.27
C MET A 409 -5.30 15.69 9.63
N ALA A 410 -4.32 15.43 8.75
CA ALA A 410 -3.36 14.34 8.95
C ALA A 410 -2.60 14.41 10.29
N ALA A 411 -2.26 15.62 10.76
CA ALA A 411 -1.57 15.82 12.03
C ALA A 411 -2.47 15.72 13.27
N HIS A 412 -3.78 15.61 13.10
CA HIS A 412 -4.72 15.47 14.20
C HIS A 412 -4.77 14.00 14.65
N PRO A 413 -4.45 13.71 15.93
CA PRO A 413 -4.29 12.33 16.37
C PRO A 413 -5.59 11.69 16.89
N ASP A 414 -6.71 12.43 16.90
CA ASP A 414 -7.98 11.91 17.35
C ASP A 414 -8.42 10.73 16.44
N GLN A 415 -8.95 9.66 17.03
CA GLN A 415 -9.45 8.50 16.27
C GLN A 415 -10.73 7.98 16.92
N VAL A 416 -11.70 7.58 16.09
CA VAL A 416 -12.99 7.04 16.52
C VAL A 416 -13.35 5.83 15.67
N TRP A 417 -13.89 4.79 16.29
CA TRP A 417 -14.43 3.61 15.63
C TRP A 417 -15.89 3.41 15.96
N VAL A 418 -16.70 3.03 14.97
CA VAL A 418 -18.08 2.56 15.16
C VAL A 418 -18.15 1.14 14.62
N GLY A 419 -18.40 0.16 15.51
CA GLY A 419 -18.47 -1.25 15.14
C GLY A 419 -17.14 -1.81 14.65
N GLY A 420 -16.02 -1.23 15.11
CA GLY A 420 -14.67 -1.58 14.66
C GLY A 420 -14.24 -0.90 13.35
N VAL A 421 -15.10 -0.10 12.70
CA VAL A 421 -14.74 0.67 11.51
C VAL A 421 -14.24 2.06 11.93
N GLN A 422 -13.01 2.40 11.53
CA GLN A 422 -12.43 3.72 11.82
C GLN A 422 -13.15 4.81 11.02
N LEU A 423 -13.51 5.90 11.69
CA LEU A 423 -14.08 7.10 11.08
C LEU A 423 -12.98 8.07 10.66
N THR A 424 -13.24 8.89 9.63
CA THR A 424 -12.33 9.96 9.18
C THR A 424 -12.61 11.26 9.94
N GLU A 425 -11.57 11.90 10.49
CA GLU A 425 -11.73 13.23 11.10
C GLU A 425 -11.97 14.30 10.03
N VAL A 426 -12.89 15.24 10.29
CA VAL A 426 -13.15 16.39 9.42
C VAL A 426 -12.95 17.71 10.15
N ALA A 427 -12.54 18.75 9.42
CA ALA A 427 -12.13 20.03 10.00
C ALA A 427 -13.26 20.84 10.68
N THR A 428 -14.52 20.56 10.36
CA THR A 428 -15.65 21.31 10.91
C THR A 428 -16.87 20.42 11.11
N ARG A 429 -17.73 20.78 12.07
CA ARG A 429 -19.02 20.12 12.32
C ARG A 429 -19.88 19.98 11.06
N ALA A 430 -19.88 20.98 10.17
CA ALA A 430 -20.70 20.96 8.96
C ALA A 430 -20.28 19.88 7.94
N LEU A 431 -19.07 19.33 8.08
CA LEU A 431 -18.55 18.26 7.25
C LEU A 431 -18.84 16.86 7.83
N VAL A 432 -19.47 16.78 9.00
CA VAL A 432 -19.80 15.49 9.63
C VAL A 432 -20.93 14.84 8.84
N LYS A 433 -20.66 13.62 8.37
CA LYS A 433 -21.55 12.75 7.60
C LYS A 433 -21.25 11.29 7.98
N PRO A 434 -22.06 10.29 7.58
CA PRO A 434 -21.71 8.89 7.83
C PRO A 434 -20.27 8.58 7.41
N GLY A 435 -19.54 7.87 8.27
CA GLY A 435 -18.11 7.58 8.10
C GLY A 435 -17.15 8.66 8.63
N THR A 436 -17.63 9.80 9.12
CA THR A 436 -16.75 10.88 9.63
C THR A 436 -17.08 11.31 11.06
N PHE A 437 -16.12 11.99 11.70
CA PHE A 437 -16.28 12.59 13.02
C PHE A 437 -15.58 13.96 13.13
N PHE A 438 -15.96 14.73 14.15
CA PHE A 438 -15.37 16.03 14.47
C PHE A 438 -15.26 16.21 15.98
N VAL A 439 -14.13 16.75 16.43
CA VAL A 439 -13.89 17.16 17.81
C VAL A 439 -14.18 18.66 17.96
N ASP A 440 -15.38 18.99 18.45
CA ASP A 440 -15.80 20.38 18.70
C ASP A 440 -15.26 20.86 20.05
N LYS A 441 -13.99 21.28 20.05
CA LYS A 441 -13.31 21.82 21.25
C LYS A 441 -14.04 23.02 21.85
N GLY A 442 -14.70 23.84 21.03
CA GLY A 442 -15.44 25.02 21.48
C GLY A 442 -16.71 24.68 22.26
N ARG A 443 -17.30 23.50 22.01
CA ARG A 443 -18.49 23.01 22.72
C ARG A 443 -18.22 21.85 23.68
N ALA A 444 -16.97 21.41 23.80
CA ALA A 444 -16.59 20.19 24.52
C ALA A 444 -17.41 18.97 24.08
N GLN A 445 -17.46 18.73 22.77
CA GLN A 445 -18.27 17.68 22.15
C GLN A 445 -17.45 16.83 21.18
N LEU A 446 -17.69 15.51 21.20
CA LEU A 446 -17.32 14.62 20.12
C LEU A 446 -18.56 14.36 19.27
N VAL A 447 -18.44 14.55 17.96
CA VAL A 447 -19.56 14.48 17.02
C VAL A 447 -19.25 13.42 15.97
N ILE A 448 -20.12 12.44 15.78
CA ILE A 448 -19.98 11.40 14.75
C ILE A 448 -21.17 11.46 13.80
N GLY A 449 -20.94 11.15 12.53
CA GLY A 449 -22.01 11.07 11.53
C GLY A 449 -22.58 9.66 11.34
N SER A 450 -21.87 8.62 11.80
CA SER A 450 -22.36 7.24 11.80
C SER A 450 -23.31 6.99 12.98
N ASP A 451 -24.34 6.18 12.79
CA ASP A 451 -25.29 5.79 13.84
C ASP A 451 -24.65 4.83 14.85
N PRO A 452 -24.52 5.20 16.14
CA PRO A 452 -23.96 4.34 17.18
C PRO A 452 -24.98 3.35 17.76
N SER A 453 -26.25 3.37 17.33
CA SER A 453 -27.32 2.55 17.92
C SER A 453 -27.01 1.06 17.78
N GLY A 454 -26.98 0.35 18.92
CA GLY A 454 -26.67 -1.09 18.96
C GLY A 454 -25.23 -1.45 18.60
N THR A 455 -24.36 -0.46 18.38
CA THR A 455 -23.01 -0.65 17.86
C THR A 455 -21.98 -0.03 18.82
N PRO A 456 -20.91 -0.76 19.22
CA PRO A 456 -19.87 -0.18 20.06
C PRO A 456 -19.21 1.02 19.39
N VAL A 457 -19.06 2.11 20.14
CA VAL A 457 -18.22 3.24 19.75
C VAL A 457 -17.00 3.25 20.63
N GLU A 458 -15.82 3.33 20.03
CA GLU A 458 -14.54 3.42 20.73
C GLU A 458 -13.80 4.66 20.24
N ALA A 459 -13.04 5.30 21.11
CA ALA A 459 -12.18 6.42 20.72
C ALA A 459 -10.83 6.32 21.41
N SER A 460 -9.77 6.73 20.72
CA SER A 460 -8.43 6.81 21.29
C SER A 460 -8.39 7.90 22.38
N THR A 461 -7.97 7.52 23.58
CA THR A 461 -7.83 8.44 24.73
C THR A 461 -6.44 8.42 25.34
N LEU A 462 -5.59 7.46 24.96
CA LEU A 462 -4.17 7.41 25.29
C LEU A 462 -3.30 7.72 24.07
N THR A 463 -2.10 8.24 24.34
CA THR A 463 -1.18 8.76 23.30
C THR A 463 0.17 8.06 23.27
N SER A 464 0.47 7.18 24.24
CA SER A 464 1.66 6.35 24.26
C SER A 464 1.35 5.02 24.92
N ALA A 465 1.88 3.93 24.35
CA ALA A 465 1.71 2.59 24.88
C ALA A 465 2.89 2.19 25.78
N LEU A 466 4.10 2.38 25.28
CA LEU A 466 5.34 1.93 25.91
C LEU A 466 6.42 3.01 25.76
N SER A 467 7.01 3.40 26.89
CA SER A 467 8.28 4.13 26.94
C SER A 467 9.34 3.29 27.64
N LEU A 468 10.22 2.67 26.85
CA LEU A 468 11.24 1.72 27.30
C LEU A 468 12.52 2.47 27.64
N ARG A 469 12.71 2.81 28.93
CA ARG A 469 13.81 3.66 29.39
C ARG A 469 14.90 2.92 30.16
N SER A 470 14.81 1.60 30.30
CA SER A 470 15.80 0.79 31.00
C SER A 470 16.59 -0.10 30.05
N ALA A 471 17.91 -0.06 30.15
CA ALA A 471 18.79 -0.84 29.29
C ALA A 471 18.64 -2.35 29.51
N GLY A 472 18.74 -3.13 28.44
CA GLY A 472 18.55 -4.58 28.51
C GLY A 472 17.10 -5.04 28.65
N THR A 473 16.12 -4.14 28.48
CA THR A 473 14.69 -4.49 28.55
C THR A 473 14.28 -5.31 27.33
N VAL A 474 13.43 -6.32 27.55
CA VAL A 474 12.86 -7.14 26.50
C VAL A 474 11.33 -7.00 26.52
N VAL A 475 10.73 -6.65 25.40
CA VAL A 475 9.28 -6.70 25.20
C VAL A 475 9.01 -7.67 24.07
N ARG A 476 8.12 -8.65 24.31
CA ARG A 476 7.85 -9.66 23.28
C ARG A 476 6.45 -10.25 23.28
N GLY A 477 6.00 -10.69 22.10
CA GLY A 477 4.78 -11.50 21.93
C GLY A 477 3.47 -10.77 22.20
N ILE A 478 3.45 -9.44 22.20
CA ILE A 478 2.26 -8.62 22.51
C ILE A 478 1.86 -7.75 21.32
N GLY A 479 0.60 -7.35 21.28
CA GLY A 479 0.07 -6.35 20.36
C GLY A 479 -0.03 -4.96 20.98
N VAL A 480 0.05 -3.92 20.16
CA VAL A 480 -0.14 -2.50 20.50
C VAL A 480 -1.02 -1.87 19.42
N ARG A 481 -2.10 -1.18 19.79
CA ARG A 481 -2.98 -0.54 18.81
C ARG A 481 -3.76 0.68 19.30
N ARG A 482 -4.26 1.47 18.35
CA ARG A 482 -5.27 2.52 18.56
C ARG A 482 -4.87 3.58 19.58
N TYR A 483 -3.61 4.00 19.56
CA TYR A 483 -3.14 5.15 20.33
C TYR A 483 -3.19 6.43 19.49
N ALA A 484 -3.69 7.49 20.11
CA ALA A 484 -3.71 8.85 19.57
C ALA A 484 -2.34 9.55 19.70
N THR A 485 -1.29 8.88 19.27
CA THR A 485 0.08 9.39 19.25
C THR A 485 0.19 10.60 18.32
N SER A 486 0.60 11.75 18.83
CA SER A 486 0.86 12.93 18.00
C SER A 486 2.26 12.91 17.38
N VAL A 487 2.45 13.68 16.29
CA VAL A 487 3.75 13.78 15.60
C VAL A 487 4.92 14.09 16.55
N PRO A 488 4.86 15.07 17.49
CA PRO A 488 5.97 15.36 18.39
C PRO A 488 6.26 14.28 19.44
N GLN A 489 5.40 13.25 19.60
CA GLN A 489 5.67 12.12 20.49
C GLN A 489 6.59 11.07 19.84
N MET A 490 6.89 11.20 18.55
CA MET A 490 7.80 10.36 17.75
C MET A 490 7.36 8.92 17.55
N GLY A 491 6.66 8.28 18.50
CA GLY A 491 6.21 6.89 18.37
C GLY A 491 5.27 6.45 19.49
N THR A 492 4.36 5.52 19.16
CA THR A 492 3.47 4.88 20.13
C THR A 492 4.25 3.99 21.10
N VAL A 493 5.26 3.30 20.57
CA VAL A 493 6.30 2.60 21.32
C VAL A 493 7.62 3.37 21.17
N THR A 494 8.21 3.81 22.27
CA THR A 494 9.49 4.53 22.27
C THR A 494 10.58 3.73 22.97
N VAL A 495 11.70 3.53 22.28
CA VAL A 495 12.93 2.94 22.85
C VAL A 495 13.91 4.06 23.17
N ALA A 496 14.10 4.27 24.47
CA ALA A 496 14.86 5.38 25.02
C ALA A 496 16.01 4.94 25.93
N ALA A 497 16.40 3.65 25.83
CA ALA A 497 17.60 3.11 26.46
C ALA A 497 18.29 2.09 25.56
N ALA A 498 19.59 1.90 25.81
CA ALA A 498 20.41 1.00 25.02
C ALA A 498 20.08 -0.48 25.25
N ASP A 499 20.50 -1.34 24.33
CA ASP A 499 20.43 -2.80 24.52
C ASP A 499 18.99 -3.32 24.73
N VAL A 500 17.99 -2.63 24.15
CA VAL A 500 16.57 -3.01 24.25
C VAL A 500 16.20 -3.93 23.09
N THR A 501 15.47 -5.00 23.39
CA THR A 501 14.91 -5.91 22.38
C THR A 501 13.39 -5.80 22.34
N VAL A 502 12.85 -5.55 21.16
CA VAL A 502 11.43 -5.68 20.85
C VAL A 502 11.29 -6.84 19.86
N ALA A 503 10.62 -7.91 20.26
CA ALA A 503 10.55 -9.13 19.46
C ALA A 503 9.14 -9.71 19.37
N ASP A 504 8.68 -10.19 18.22
CA ASP A 504 7.34 -10.78 18.08
C ASP A 504 6.21 -9.81 18.48
N VAL A 505 6.35 -8.52 18.17
CA VAL A 505 5.40 -7.47 18.57
C VAL A 505 4.64 -6.92 17.36
N VAL A 506 3.32 -6.81 17.48
CA VAL A 506 2.46 -6.15 16.49
C VAL A 506 2.15 -4.74 16.96
N ILE A 507 2.33 -3.73 16.11
CA ILE A 507 2.05 -2.31 16.38
C ILE A 507 1.22 -1.76 15.22
N ARG A 508 -0.05 -1.44 15.46
CA ARG A 508 -0.97 -1.11 14.36
C ARG A 508 -2.03 -0.07 14.67
N ASP A 509 -2.52 0.57 13.62
CA ASP A 509 -3.68 1.47 13.67
C ASP A 509 -3.52 2.64 14.66
N ASN A 510 -2.30 3.13 14.86
CA ASN A 510 -2.01 4.30 15.69
C ASN A 510 -2.02 5.56 14.84
N SER A 511 -2.42 6.70 15.41
CA SER A 511 -2.71 7.92 14.64
C SER A 511 -1.51 8.53 13.91
N THR A 512 -0.27 8.32 14.36
CA THR A 512 0.92 8.79 13.64
C THR A 512 2.01 7.71 13.52
N THR A 513 3.05 7.74 14.34
CA THR A 513 4.18 6.81 14.23
C THR A 513 3.98 5.60 15.14
N GLY A 514 4.22 4.39 14.61
CA GLY A 514 4.12 3.15 15.36
C GLY A 514 5.22 3.01 16.41
N LEU A 515 6.48 2.92 15.97
CA LEU A 515 7.64 2.73 16.83
C LEU A 515 8.73 3.77 16.57
N TYR A 516 9.43 4.21 17.62
CA TYR A 516 10.62 5.03 17.46
C TYR A 516 11.73 4.63 18.43
N THR A 517 12.98 4.57 17.95
CA THR A 517 14.17 4.41 18.81
C THR A 517 15.16 5.56 18.63
N TRP A 518 15.68 6.08 19.74
CA TRP A 518 16.85 6.98 19.70
C TRP A 518 18.04 6.44 20.51
N SER A 519 18.10 5.12 20.66
CA SER A 519 19.04 4.49 21.57
C SER A 519 19.88 3.43 20.87
N PRO A 520 21.18 3.33 21.21
CA PRO A 520 22.09 2.41 20.55
C PRO A 520 21.77 0.96 20.91
N ARG A 521 22.17 0.03 20.02
CA ARG A 521 22.03 -1.43 20.19
C ARG A 521 20.58 -1.84 20.46
N THR A 522 19.64 -1.17 19.80
CA THR A 522 18.24 -1.60 19.78
C THR A 522 18.12 -2.79 18.81
N THR A 523 17.40 -3.82 19.23
CA THR A 523 17.06 -4.96 18.36
C THR A 523 15.55 -4.99 18.14
N LEU A 524 15.13 -4.95 16.88
CA LEU A 524 13.76 -5.15 16.42
C LEU A 524 13.73 -6.46 15.63
N ASP A 525 13.15 -7.53 16.17
CA ASP A 525 13.17 -8.86 15.55
C ASP A 525 11.74 -9.39 15.40
N ARG A 526 11.27 -9.66 14.17
CA ARG A 526 9.86 -10.04 13.93
C ARG A 526 8.88 -9.01 14.52
N VAL A 527 9.06 -7.75 14.16
CA VAL A 527 8.15 -6.66 14.55
C VAL A 527 7.25 -6.33 13.36
N SER A 528 5.94 -6.24 13.58
CA SER A 528 4.98 -5.80 12.57
C SER A 528 4.51 -4.37 12.86
N VAL A 529 4.77 -3.43 11.95
CA VAL A 529 4.25 -2.04 12.01
C VAL A 529 3.27 -1.82 10.86
N ILE A 530 1.97 -1.80 11.18
CA ILE A 530 0.90 -1.90 10.16
C ILE A 530 -0.10 -0.75 10.29
N GLY A 531 -0.39 -0.05 9.19
CA GLY A 531 -1.49 0.91 9.16
C GLY A 531 -1.35 2.08 10.15
N ASN A 532 -0.12 2.50 10.47
CA ASN A 532 0.11 3.67 11.32
C ASN A 532 0.00 4.95 10.49
N GLY A 533 -0.54 6.02 11.07
CA GLY A 533 -0.97 7.22 10.35
C GLY A 533 0.11 8.04 9.65
N LEU A 534 1.37 7.98 10.11
CA LEU A 534 2.51 8.73 9.54
C LEU A 534 3.64 7.82 9.08
N LEU A 535 4.17 7.01 10.00
CA LEU A 535 5.39 6.22 9.80
C LEU A 535 5.24 4.88 10.52
N GLY A 536 5.66 3.78 9.88
CA GLY A 536 5.71 2.47 10.54
C GLY A 536 6.66 2.49 11.73
N ALA A 537 7.96 2.72 11.46
CA ALA A 537 8.99 2.86 12.47
C ALA A 537 10.01 3.95 12.15
N GLY A 538 10.61 4.55 13.18
CA GLY A 538 11.70 5.51 13.02
C GLY A 538 12.88 5.22 13.95
N ALA A 539 14.06 5.66 13.53
CA ALA A 539 15.25 5.65 14.36
C ALA A 539 16.12 6.89 14.13
N ALA A 540 16.76 7.37 15.19
CA ALA A 540 17.83 8.35 15.05
C ALA A 540 18.90 8.14 16.13
N THR A 541 20.18 8.33 15.84
CA THR A 541 21.25 8.13 16.87
C THR A 541 21.29 6.72 17.47
N ALA A 542 20.74 5.74 16.76
CA ALA A 542 20.58 4.37 17.20
C ALA A 542 21.75 3.51 16.71
N ASP A 543 22.96 3.83 17.16
CA ASP A 543 24.16 3.11 16.68
C ASP A 543 24.12 1.63 17.08
N GLY A 544 24.45 0.70 16.17
CA GLY A 544 24.30 -0.73 16.39
C GLY A 544 22.85 -1.23 16.27
N LEU A 545 21.97 -0.48 15.59
CA LEU A 545 20.57 -0.86 15.36
C LEU A 545 20.49 -2.14 14.52
N ARG A 546 19.74 -3.13 14.99
CA ARG A 546 19.44 -4.37 14.27
C ARG A 546 17.94 -4.49 14.04
N VAL A 547 17.52 -4.48 12.78
CA VAL A 547 16.15 -4.73 12.34
C VAL A 547 16.16 -6.01 11.53
N HIS A 548 15.48 -7.04 12.01
CA HIS A 548 15.49 -8.36 11.40
C HIS A 548 14.06 -8.87 11.25
N ARG A 549 13.70 -9.31 10.05
CA ARG A 549 12.37 -9.87 9.73
C ARG A 549 11.21 -8.97 10.16
N MET A 550 11.37 -7.65 10.00
CA MET A 550 10.27 -6.71 10.20
C MET A 550 9.24 -6.84 9.09
N LEU A 551 7.97 -6.63 9.41
CA LEU A 551 6.92 -6.34 8.44
C LEU A 551 6.46 -4.89 8.63
N SER A 552 6.61 -4.06 7.62
CA SER A 552 6.05 -2.71 7.56
C SER A 552 5.06 -2.63 6.43
N SER A 553 3.77 -2.47 6.73
CA SER A 553 2.73 -2.49 5.70
C SER A 553 1.66 -1.41 5.86
N GLY A 554 1.29 -0.77 4.74
CA GLY A 554 0.14 0.13 4.68
C GLY A 554 0.25 1.37 5.58
N ASN A 555 1.47 1.78 5.98
CA ASN A 555 1.65 2.95 6.83
C ASN A 555 1.50 4.26 6.05
N ASN A 556 1.42 5.37 6.78
CA ASN A 556 1.00 6.70 6.33
C ASN A 556 -0.50 6.76 5.95
N THR A 557 -1.38 6.12 6.73
CA THR A 557 -2.82 6.08 6.47
C THR A 557 -3.50 7.46 6.51
N GLU A 558 -2.91 8.42 7.23
CA GLU A 558 -3.38 9.81 7.28
C GLU A 558 -2.87 10.65 6.11
N GLN A 559 -2.06 10.07 5.22
CA GLN A 559 -1.58 10.68 3.96
C GLN A 559 -0.81 11.99 4.17
N PHE A 560 0.09 12.01 5.16
CA PHE A 560 1.12 13.04 5.25
C PHE A 560 1.95 13.09 3.96
N ASN A 561 2.57 14.24 3.70
CA ASN A 561 3.54 14.34 2.62
C ASN A 561 4.69 13.34 2.85
N ARG A 562 5.19 12.80 1.73
CA ARG A 562 6.29 11.83 1.73
C ARG A 562 7.54 12.37 2.43
N ALA A 563 7.91 13.60 2.11
CA ALA A 563 8.93 14.33 2.86
C ALA A 563 8.24 15.16 3.94
N PRO A 564 8.83 15.27 5.14
CA PRO A 564 10.21 14.88 5.44
C PRO A 564 10.40 13.43 5.88
N VAL A 565 9.35 12.63 6.13
CA VAL A 565 9.53 11.37 6.87
C VAL A 565 8.55 10.22 6.58
N SER A 566 7.40 10.46 5.96
CA SER A 566 6.32 9.47 5.99
C SER A 566 6.60 8.20 5.17
N GLY A 567 6.04 7.07 5.62
CA GLY A 567 6.15 5.78 4.95
C GLY A 567 6.49 4.62 5.87
N ALA A 568 7.44 3.79 5.46
CA ALA A 568 7.73 2.52 6.10
C ALA A 568 8.67 2.66 7.30
N LEU A 569 9.92 3.08 7.03
CA LEU A 569 10.99 3.15 8.02
C LEU A 569 11.92 4.32 7.70
N LYS A 570 12.21 5.20 8.66
CA LYS A 570 13.25 6.23 8.51
C LYS A 570 14.33 6.10 9.59
N ILE A 571 15.60 6.03 9.17
CA ILE A 571 16.77 5.94 10.04
C ILE A 571 17.68 7.13 9.75
N GLY A 572 17.87 7.98 10.76
CA GLY A 572 18.76 9.14 10.69
C GLY A 572 20.00 8.99 11.58
N ARG A 573 21.11 9.66 11.25
CA ARG A 573 22.24 9.90 12.17
C ARG A 573 22.67 8.67 12.97
N SER A 574 22.78 7.50 12.35
CA SER A 574 23.07 6.24 13.04
C SER A 574 24.26 5.53 12.39
N ARG A 575 25.02 4.77 13.18
CA ARG A 575 26.20 4.03 12.71
C ARG A 575 26.08 2.54 13.00
N ASP A 576 26.63 1.67 12.14
CA ASP A 576 26.51 0.21 12.28
C ASP A 576 25.02 -0.18 12.33
N VAL A 577 24.35 -0.07 11.19
CA VAL A 577 22.92 -0.30 11.04
C VAL A 577 22.69 -1.53 10.19
N GLU A 578 21.90 -2.46 10.68
CA GLU A 578 21.49 -3.66 9.95
C GLU A 578 19.97 -3.68 9.79
N VAL A 579 19.51 -3.84 8.55
CA VAL A 579 18.13 -4.11 8.19
C VAL A 579 18.12 -5.33 7.27
N THR A 580 17.75 -6.47 7.83
CA THR A 580 17.86 -7.77 7.18
C THR A 580 16.53 -8.50 7.14
N ASP A 581 16.33 -9.24 6.06
CA ASP A 581 15.25 -10.20 5.91
C ASP A 581 13.84 -9.65 6.12
N SER A 582 13.64 -8.34 5.91
CA SER A 582 12.41 -7.62 6.24
C SER A 582 11.55 -7.32 5.00
N ALA A 583 10.25 -7.10 5.22
CA ALA A 583 9.28 -6.76 4.18
C ALA A 583 8.69 -5.35 4.41
N PHE A 584 8.71 -4.51 3.39
CA PHE A 584 8.21 -3.13 3.39
C PHE A 584 7.22 -2.97 2.23
N LEU A 585 5.94 -3.16 2.52
CA LEU A 585 4.89 -3.42 1.55
C LEU A 585 3.83 -2.32 1.55
N ASP A 586 3.51 -1.76 0.39
CA ASP A 586 2.33 -0.91 0.17
C ASP A 586 2.22 0.30 1.14
N ASN A 587 3.36 0.85 1.58
CA ASN A 587 3.35 2.04 2.42
C ASN A 587 3.04 3.26 1.55
N LEU A 588 2.16 4.15 2.04
CA LEU A 588 1.75 5.38 1.36
C LEU A 588 2.81 6.47 1.51
N GLY A 589 4.08 6.15 1.27
CA GLY A 589 5.22 7.05 1.45
C GLY A 589 6.50 6.39 0.93
N GLN A 590 7.66 6.76 1.48
CA GLN A 590 8.89 6.04 1.17
C GLN A 590 8.81 4.60 1.74
N GLY A 591 9.53 3.65 1.13
CA GLY A 591 9.97 2.47 1.87
C GLY A 591 11.09 2.85 2.86
N PRO A 592 12.09 1.98 3.12
CA PRO A 592 13.19 2.30 4.02
C PRO A 592 14.01 3.53 3.56
N TRP A 593 14.23 4.50 4.46
CA TRP A 593 14.97 5.73 4.20
C TRP A 593 16.08 5.94 5.23
N PHE A 594 17.32 5.79 4.77
CA PHE A 594 18.55 6.11 5.51
C PHE A 594 18.95 7.54 5.15
N ASP A 595 18.97 8.43 6.13
CA ASP A 595 19.12 9.87 5.91
C ASP A 595 20.06 10.47 6.97
N GLU A 596 20.36 11.76 6.82
CA GLU A 596 21.03 12.58 7.84
C GLU A 596 22.30 11.92 8.40
N SER A 597 23.28 11.63 7.54
CA SER A 597 24.59 11.09 7.96
C SER A 597 24.53 9.70 8.61
N THR A 598 23.82 8.76 7.98
CA THR A 598 23.89 7.35 8.38
C THR A 598 25.16 6.69 7.81
N TYR A 599 25.83 5.85 8.59
CA TYR A 599 27.14 5.27 8.24
C TYR A 599 27.20 3.77 8.54
N ASP A 600 27.80 2.99 7.65
CA ASP A 600 27.96 1.53 7.80
C ASP A 600 26.61 0.80 7.86
N ILE A 601 25.94 0.80 6.71
CA ILE A 601 24.59 0.27 6.54
C ILE A 601 24.67 -1.10 5.87
N THR A 602 24.00 -2.09 6.45
CA THR A 602 23.74 -3.41 5.86
C THR A 602 22.24 -3.51 5.58
N PHE A 603 21.87 -3.52 4.31
CA PHE A 603 20.50 -3.67 3.84
C PHE A 603 20.42 -4.88 2.92
N THR A 604 20.14 -6.07 3.48
CA THR A 604 20.20 -7.32 2.73
C THR A 604 19.02 -8.26 2.93
N GLY A 605 18.69 -9.02 1.89
CA GLY A 605 17.60 -10.00 1.96
C GLY A 605 16.20 -9.39 2.08
N ASN A 606 16.00 -8.09 1.82
CA ASN A 606 14.71 -7.44 2.05
C ASN A 606 13.79 -7.48 0.83
N ASP A 607 12.49 -7.33 1.08
CA ASP A 607 11.45 -7.19 0.06
C ASP A 607 10.76 -5.83 0.21
N VAL A 608 10.86 -4.98 -0.81
CA VAL A 608 10.38 -3.60 -0.78
C VAL A 608 9.48 -3.37 -1.99
N VAL A 609 8.17 -3.51 -1.78
CA VAL A 609 7.20 -3.62 -2.88
C VAL A 609 6.01 -2.70 -2.71
N GLY A 610 5.56 -2.08 -3.80
CA GLY A 610 4.27 -1.38 -3.85
C GLY A 610 4.21 -0.05 -3.09
N ASN A 611 5.34 0.49 -2.61
CA ASN A 611 5.33 1.75 -1.88
C ASN A 611 5.08 2.93 -2.84
N THR A 612 4.30 3.93 -2.41
CA THR A 612 3.95 5.09 -3.28
C THR A 612 5.08 6.11 -3.41
N GLY A 613 6.21 5.88 -2.74
CA GLY A 613 7.45 6.64 -2.84
C GLY A 613 8.55 5.87 -3.54
N ASN A 614 9.80 6.17 -3.16
CA ASN A 614 10.92 5.32 -3.55
C ASN A 614 10.90 4.04 -2.72
N GLY A 615 11.44 2.95 -3.25
CA GLY A 615 11.59 1.69 -2.54
C GLY A 615 12.54 1.85 -1.36
N ALA A 616 13.84 2.00 -1.61
CA ALA A 616 14.84 2.25 -0.59
C ALA A 616 15.64 3.51 -0.90
N VAL A 617 15.80 4.40 0.08
CA VAL A 617 16.51 5.68 -0.06
C VAL A 617 17.76 5.67 0.82
N PHE A 618 18.90 5.95 0.21
CA PHE A 618 20.18 6.16 0.88
C PHE A 618 20.62 7.59 0.57
N GLU A 619 20.39 8.47 1.53
CA GLU A 619 20.53 9.92 1.41
C GLU A 619 21.56 10.44 2.41
N LEU A 620 22.44 11.33 1.96
CA LEU A 620 23.44 12.01 2.80
C LEU A 620 24.25 11.05 3.68
N SER A 621 24.56 9.86 3.18
CA SER A 621 25.09 8.74 3.95
C SER A 621 26.43 8.24 3.40
N GLU A 622 27.03 7.23 4.03
CA GLU A 622 28.29 6.64 3.56
C GLU A 622 28.36 5.15 3.93
N LYS A 623 29.00 4.34 3.07
CA LYS A 623 29.26 2.90 3.28
C LYS A 623 27.97 2.12 3.48
N ALA A 624 27.32 1.75 2.37
CA ALA A 624 26.10 0.95 2.38
C ALA A 624 26.27 -0.33 1.57
N LEU A 625 26.08 -1.49 2.18
CA LEU A 625 25.87 -2.76 1.48
C LEU A 625 24.38 -2.94 1.21
N ILE A 626 24.03 -3.04 -0.07
CA ILE A 626 22.65 -3.19 -0.55
C ILE A 626 22.63 -4.45 -1.40
N ALA A 627 22.28 -5.60 -0.80
CA ALA A 627 22.41 -6.87 -1.48
C ALA A 627 21.26 -7.85 -1.29
N ASP A 628 20.96 -8.64 -2.32
CA ASP A 628 19.94 -9.70 -2.23
C ASP A 628 18.52 -9.18 -1.90
N ASN A 629 18.19 -7.96 -2.34
CA ASN A 629 16.87 -7.37 -2.12
C ASN A 629 15.97 -7.49 -3.35
N VAL A 630 14.68 -7.71 -3.14
CA VAL A 630 13.63 -7.43 -4.13
C VAL A 630 13.14 -6.02 -3.88
N VAL A 631 13.21 -5.16 -4.89
CA VAL A 631 12.76 -3.76 -4.81
C VAL A 631 11.89 -3.47 -6.03
N SER A 632 10.59 -3.71 -5.92
CA SER A 632 9.70 -3.77 -7.09
C SER A 632 8.47 -2.89 -6.96
N ASP A 633 7.97 -2.43 -8.10
CA ASP A 633 6.64 -1.81 -8.21
C ASP A 633 6.42 -0.61 -7.26
N ASN A 634 7.51 0.07 -6.88
CA ASN A 634 7.42 1.32 -6.13
C ASN A 634 7.19 2.46 -7.11
N ALA A 635 6.37 3.43 -6.72
CA ALA A 635 5.89 4.45 -7.65
C ALA A 635 6.99 5.39 -8.16
N LEU A 636 8.10 5.54 -7.40
CA LEU A 636 9.27 6.33 -7.80
C LEU A 636 10.50 5.43 -8.06
N SER A 637 11.68 5.79 -7.55
CA SER A 637 12.87 4.99 -7.77
C SER A 637 12.83 3.74 -6.90
N GLY A 638 13.32 2.60 -7.39
CA GLY A 638 13.47 1.40 -6.59
C GLY A 638 14.53 1.62 -5.51
N ILE A 639 15.79 1.55 -5.88
CA ILE A 639 16.93 1.89 -5.03
C ILE A 639 17.40 3.30 -5.41
N TYR A 640 17.33 4.23 -4.47
CA TYR A 640 17.74 5.62 -4.66
C TYR A 640 18.95 5.95 -3.80
N VAL A 641 20.10 6.19 -4.44
CA VAL A 641 21.34 6.63 -3.79
C VAL A 641 21.55 8.09 -4.13
N ILE A 642 21.46 8.98 -3.14
CA ILE A 642 21.67 10.42 -3.30
C ILE A 642 22.64 10.95 -2.26
N ASP A 643 23.62 11.74 -2.71
CA ASP A 643 24.68 12.31 -1.88
C ASP A 643 25.35 11.27 -0.96
N THR A 644 25.43 10.01 -1.42
CA THR A 644 25.84 8.86 -0.62
C THR A 644 26.98 8.11 -1.28
N GLY A 645 28.09 7.97 -0.55
CA GLY A 645 29.29 7.32 -1.05
C GLY A 645 29.41 5.84 -0.68
N ASN A 646 30.33 5.17 -1.38
CA ASN A 646 30.75 3.79 -1.12
C ASN A 646 29.58 2.79 -1.00
N ALA A 647 28.51 3.01 -1.80
CA ALA A 647 27.39 2.08 -1.88
C ALA A 647 27.77 0.84 -2.72
N GLN A 648 27.59 -0.35 -2.15
CA GLN A 648 27.81 -1.66 -2.76
C GLN A 648 26.46 -2.29 -3.09
N ILE A 649 26.03 -2.19 -4.35
CA ILE A 649 24.71 -2.65 -4.81
C ILE A 649 24.89 -3.97 -5.58
N TRP A 650 24.64 -5.08 -4.90
CA TRP A 650 24.92 -6.43 -5.39
C TRP A 650 23.67 -7.30 -5.46
N ASN A 651 23.44 -8.00 -6.57
CA ASN A 651 22.46 -9.09 -6.58
C ASN A 651 21.04 -8.65 -6.13
N ASN A 652 20.60 -7.44 -6.45
CA ASN A 652 19.23 -7.02 -6.18
C ASN A 652 18.36 -7.28 -7.41
N THR A 653 17.10 -7.62 -7.20
CA THR A 653 16.07 -7.57 -8.26
C THR A 653 15.28 -6.28 -8.11
N ALA A 654 15.52 -5.32 -9.00
CA ALA A 654 14.82 -4.04 -9.04
C ALA A 654 14.04 -3.89 -10.36
N VAL A 655 12.74 -4.12 -10.33
CA VAL A 655 11.88 -4.10 -11.52
C VAL A 655 10.59 -3.30 -11.30
N GLY A 656 9.92 -2.83 -12.34
CA GLY A 656 8.58 -2.20 -12.21
C GLY A 656 8.56 -0.81 -11.55
N ASN A 657 9.71 -0.24 -11.18
CA ASN A 657 9.79 1.09 -10.57
C ASN A 657 9.84 2.20 -11.65
N GLN A 658 9.69 3.48 -11.28
CA GLN A 658 9.97 4.59 -12.20
C GLN A 658 11.43 4.56 -12.68
N ARG A 659 12.37 4.52 -11.73
CA ARG A 659 13.79 4.27 -12.00
C ARG A 659 14.26 3.17 -11.08
N ASN A 660 14.61 2.01 -11.60
CA ASN A 660 14.94 0.86 -10.75
C ASN A 660 16.12 1.11 -9.81
N ILE A 661 17.22 1.66 -10.33
CA ILE A 661 18.35 2.11 -9.53
C ILE A 661 18.74 3.51 -10.02
N ALA A 662 18.63 4.50 -9.13
CA ALA A 662 18.99 5.88 -9.40
C ALA A 662 20.17 6.28 -8.50
N VAL A 663 21.26 6.73 -9.10
CA VAL A 663 22.46 7.19 -8.41
C VAL A 663 22.63 8.67 -8.72
N THR A 664 22.41 9.52 -7.73
CA THR A 664 22.37 10.97 -7.92
C THR A 664 23.24 11.75 -6.95
N GLN A 665 23.47 13.01 -7.29
CA GLN A 665 24.12 13.99 -6.43
C GLN A 665 23.38 15.32 -6.58
N ASP A 666 23.16 16.03 -5.48
CA ASP A 666 22.74 17.42 -5.48
C ASP A 666 23.82 18.36 -4.91
N LYS A 667 23.49 19.62 -4.63
CA LYS A 667 24.45 20.65 -4.20
C LYS A 667 24.88 20.54 -2.73
N ARG A 668 24.21 19.73 -1.92
CA ARG A 668 24.50 19.55 -0.49
C ARG A 668 25.88 18.93 -0.32
N ARG A 669 26.62 19.44 0.67
CA ARG A 669 27.95 18.95 1.06
C ARG A 669 28.05 19.05 2.57
N ALA A 670 28.65 18.04 3.21
CA ALA A 670 28.81 18.08 4.66
C ALA A 670 29.66 19.30 5.11
N SER A 671 30.60 19.74 4.27
CA SER A 671 31.39 20.96 4.54
C SER A 671 30.55 22.22 4.72
N ASN A 672 29.30 22.24 4.23
CA ASN A 672 28.35 23.28 4.58
C ASN A 672 27.66 22.96 5.92
N THR A 673 28.30 23.39 7.00
CA THR A 673 27.88 23.09 8.39
C THR A 673 26.53 23.72 8.78
N SER A 674 25.96 24.59 7.94
CA SER A 674 24.64 25.21 8.14
C SER A 674 23.48 24.37 7.59
N THR A 675 23.76 23.37 6.75
CA THR A 675 22.74 22.48 6.20
C THR A 675 22.32 21.46 7.25
N ALA A 676 21.02 21.18 7.38
CA ALA A 676 20.52 20.16 8.31
C ALA A 676 20.99 18.75 7.91
N GLY A 677 20.99 17.82 8.87
CA GLY A 677 21.34 16.41 8.65
C GLY A 677 22.73 15.98 9.15
N HIS A 678 23.50 16.90 9.75
CA HIS A 678 24.73 16.54 10.47
C HIS A 678 24.41 15.73 11.72
N ASP A 679 25.18 14.68 12.00
CA ASP A 679 25.16 14.02 13.31
C ASP A 679 25.95 14.88 14.31
N PRO A 680 25.30 15.51 15.31
CA PRO A 680 25.96 16.37 16.28
C PRO A 680 26.94 15.62 17.20
N ARG A 681 26.96 14.28 17.16
CA ARG A 681 27.87 13.43 17.92
C ARG A 681 29.23 13.25 17.24
N GLN A 682 29.38 13.74 16.00
CA GLN A 682 30.58 13.60 15.16
C GLN A 682 31.30 14.95 14.98
N PRO A 683 32.56 14.98 14.49
CA PRO A 683 33.18 16.21 14.03
C PRO A 683 32.29 16.93 13.00
N ASN A 684 32.36 18.27 12.94
CA ASN A 684 31.55 19.06 12.01
C ASN A 684 32.45 19.93 11.10
N PRO A 685 32.62 19.60 9.80
CA PRO A 685 31.98 18.48 9.11
C PRO A 685 32.58 17.13 9.51
N ASP A 686 31.77 16.07 9.37
CA ASP A 686 32.20 14.70 9.63
C ASP A 686 33.04 14.20 8.44
N PRO A 687 34.34 13.91 8.63
CA PRO A 687 35.19 13.44 7.53
C PRO A 687 34.78 12.06 7.01
N THR A 688 34.00 11.29 7.80
CA THR A 688 33.53 9.96 7.41
C THR A 688 32.24 9.99 6.60
N VAL A 689 31.48 11.09 6.60
CA VAL A 689 30.22 11.20 5.85
C VAL A 689 30.17 12.53 5.09
N PRO A 690 30.84 12.63 3.93
CA PRO A 690 31.06 13.91 3.25
C PRO A 690 29.85 14.45 2.46
N TRP A 691 28.79 13.64 2.31
CA TRP A 691 27.64 13.86 1.42
C TRP A 691 28.04 13.96 -0.06
N ILE A 692 28.84 12.99 -0.51
CA ILE A 692 29.35 12.91 -1.88
C ILE A 692 29.09 11.51 -2.41
N THR A 693 28.32 11.43 -3.50
CA THR A 693 28.10 10.19 -4.23
C THR A 693 29.36 9.81 -5.01
N ARG A 694 29.98 8.71 -4.60
CA ARG A 694 31.25 8.21 -5.13
C ARG A 694 31.42 6.74 -4.85
N ASN A 695 32.29 6.08 -5.60
CA ASN A 695 32.66 4.68 -5.37
C ASN A 695 31.46 3.72 -5.33
N THR A 696 30.34 4.08 -5.97
CA THR A 696 29.18 3.20 -6.08
C THR A 696 29.53 2.01 -6.97
N VAL A 697 29.07 0.83 -6.58
CA VAL A 697 29.23 -0.43 -7.31
C VAL A 697 27.85 -0.98 -7.64
N LEU A 698 27.62 -1.34 -8.90
CA LEU A 698 26.37 -1.92 -9.42
C LEU A 698 26.68 -3.28 -10.07
N VAL A 699 26.57 -4.38 -9.33
CA VAL A 699 26.98 -5.70 -9.84
C VAL A 699 25.90 -6.77 -9.64
N ASN A 700 25.72 -7.63 -10.65
CA ASN A 700 24.80 -8.78 -10.61
C ASN A 700 23.32 -8.43 -10.38
N ASN A 701 22.92 -7.18 -10.55
CA ASN A 701 21.55 -6.76 -10.34
C ASN A 701 20.69 -7.16 -11.54
N VAL A 702 19.41 -7.42 -11.29
CA VAL A 702 18.37 -7.58 -12.30
C VAL A 702 17.56 -6.30 -12.33
N VAL A 703 17.56 -5.62 -13.47
CA VAL A 703 17.02 -4.27 -13.63
C VAL A 703 16.10 -4.24 -14.84
N GLY A 704 14.80 -4.04 -14.63
CA GLY A 704 13.82 -4.28 -15.68
C GLY A 704 12.53 -3.49 -15.56
N ASP A 705 11.79 -3.36 -16.65
CA ASP A 705 10.40 -2.88 -16.60
C ASP A 705 10.23 -1.48 -15.97
N ALA A 706 11.24 -0.63 -16.13
CA ALA A 706 11.19 0.75 -15.64
C ALA A 706 10.13 1.56 -16.39
N SER A 707 9.26 2.27 -15.65
CA SER A 707 8.27 3.18 -16.26
C SER A 707 8.84 4.56 -16.61
N GLY A 708 10.05 4.86 -16.12
CA GLY A 708 10.77 6.10 -16.40
C GLY A 708 11.63 6.05 -17.66
N ASP A 709 12.74 6.79 -17.63
CA ASP A 709 13.50 7.20 -18.81
C ASP A 709 14.78 6.39 -19.07
N CYS A 710 15.30 5.66 -18.07
CA CYS A 710 16.57 4.93 -18.15
C CYS A 710 16.59 3.59 -17.40
N LEU A 711 17.52 2.70 -17.79
CA LEU A 711 17.85 1.47 -17.04
C LEU A 711 19.02 1.68 -16.09
N VAL A 712 20.04 2.42 -16.54
CA VAL A 712 21.16 2.89 -15.73
C VAL A 712 21.04 4.41 -15.60
N CYS A 713 20.72 4.88 -14.40
CA CYS A 713 20.38 6.28 -14.16
C CYS A 713 21.40 6.93 -13.23
N VAL A 714 22.40 7.63 -13.79
CA VAL A 714 23.47 8.30 -13.03
C VAL A 714 23.51 9.79 -13.36
N GLU A 715 23.12 10.64 -12.42
CA GLU A 715 22.96 12.08 -12.65
C GLU A 715 23.52 12.93 -11.51
N ASP A 716 24.33 13.94 -11.83
CA ASP A 716 24.73 14.95 -10.86
C ASP A 716 24.06 16.29 -11.15
N TYR A 717 23.06 16.63 -10.32
CA TYR A 717 22.35 17.90 -10.39
C TYR A 717 23.18 19.09 -9.88
N SER A 718 24.31 18.83 -9.19
CA SER A 718 25.30 19.85 -8.85
C SER A 718 26.26 20.18 -10.01
N LYS A 719 26.31 19.32 -11.04
CA LYS A 719 27.18 19.46 -12.23
C LYS A 719 28.68 19.39 -11.93
N THR A 720 29.07 18.85 -10.79
CA THR A 720 30.46 18.80 -10.30
C THR A 720 31.16 17.52 -10.74
N PHE A 721 30.45 16.40 -10.71
CA PHE A 721 30.97 15.06 -10.86
C PHE A 721 30.45 14.40 -12.13
N SER A 722 31.37 13.73 -12.82
CA SER A 722 31.04 12.82 -13.90
C SER A 722 30.49 11.51 -13.34
N GLY A 723 29.75 10.76 -14.15
CA GLY A 723 29.25 9.44 -13.76
C GLY A 723 30.38 8.48 -13.37
N ALA A 724 31.58 8.61 -13.97
CA ALA A 724 32.74 7.78 -13.62
C ALA A 724 33.36 8.11 -12.25
N GLN A 725 33.13 9.31 -11.73
CA GLN A 725 33.53 9.67 -10.35
C GLN A 725 32.49 9.16 -9.33
N MET A 726 31.22 9.08 -9.73
CA MET A 726 30.12 8.61 -8.88
C MET A 726 30.07 7.09 -8.81
N VAL A 727 30.17 6.41 -9.95
CA VAL A 727 30.07 4.96 -10.10
C VAL A 727 31.42 4.40 -10.53
N SER A 728 32.06 3.66 -9.62
CA SER A 728 33.37 3.05 -9.84
C SER A 728 33.29 1.78 -10.68
N ARG A 729 32.19 1.03 -10.57
CA ARG A 729 31.99 -0.23 -11.29
C ARG A 729 30.51 -0.48 -11.53
N SER A 730 30.17 -0.83 -12.77
CA SER A 730 28.90 -1.46 -13.12
C SER A 730 29.23 -2.68 -13.99
N ASP A 731 28.86 -3.90 -13.58
CA ASP A 731 29.11 -5.08 -14.40
C ASP A 731 28.26 -6.30 -14.03
N GLY A 732 28.10 -7.23 -14.98
CA GLY A 732 27.39 -8.48 -14.79
C GLY A 732 25.91 -8.31 -14.44
N ASN A 733 25.30 -7.18 -14.79
CA ASN A 733 23.90 -6.92 -14.55
C ASN A 733 23.04 -7.50 -15.67
N LEU A 734 21.83 -7.95 -15.33
CA LEU A 734 20.81 -8.31 -16.29
C LEU A 734 19.81 -7.16 -16.41
N TYR A 735 19.78 -6.54 -17.57
CA TYR A 735 18.83 -5.50 -17.90
C TYR A 735 17.69 -6.08 -18.73
N SER A 736 16.47 -5.63 -18.49
CA SER A 736 15.33 -5.87 -19.38
C SER A 736 14.60 -4.61 -19.77
N ARG A 737 13.93 -4.67 -20.92
CA ARG A 737 12.92 -3.70 -21.31
C ARG A 737 11.66 -4.38 -21.83
N PRO A 738 10.47 -3.91 -21.42
CA PRO A 738 9.19 -4.38 -21.96
C PRO A 738 9.09 -4.24 -23.48
N THR A 739 9.69 -3.19 -24.03
CA THR A 739 9.78 -2.94 -25.48
C THR A 739 11.19 -2.44 -25.82
N GLY A 740 11.60 -2.53 -27.08
CA GLY A 740 12.91 -2.01 -27.52
C GLY A 740 13.10 -0.49 -27.34
N THR A 741 12.09 0.24 -26.86
CA THR A 741 12.12 1.71 -26.72
C THR A 741 11.61 2.25 -25.39
N ALA A 742 11.22 1.40 -24.44
CA ALA A 742 10.70 1.83 -23.13
C ALA A 742 11.42 1.06 -21.99
N PRO A 743 12.24 1.73 -21.16
CA PRO A 743 12.73 3.10 -21.32
C PRO A 743 13.55 3.28 -22.62
N THR A 744 13.56 4.50 -23.17
CA THR A 744 14.30 4.80 -24.42
C THR A 744 15.80 4.77 -24.19
N TRP A 745 16.27 5.34 -23.07
CA TRP A 745 17.69 5.38 -22.76
C TRP A 745 18.10 4.12 -22.01
N PHE A 746 19.23 3.55 -22.42
CA PHE A 746 19.86 2.47 -21.69
C PHE A 746 20.57 3.09 -20.50
N GLY A 747 21.42 4.07 -20.78
CA GLY A 747 22.16 4.80 -19.79
C GLY A 747 21.93 6.30 -19.89
N VAL A 748 21.67 6.92 -18.75
CA VAL A 748 21.88 8.34 -18.47
C VAL A 748 23.13 8.43 -17.60
N TRP A 749 24.12 9.22 -18.05
CA TRP A 749 25.44 9.27 -17.42
C TRP A 749 25.94 10.70 -17.28
N SER A 750 26.14 11.14 -16.04
CA SER A 750 26.56 12.50 -15.71
C SER A 750 27.89 12.90 -16.36
N ARG A 751 28.02 14.19 -16.70
CA ARG A 751 29.23 14.83 -17.21
C ARG A 751 29.60 16.02 -16.32
N ALA A 752 30.83 16.03 -15.80
CA ALA A 752 31.31 17.13 -14.98
C ALA A 752 31.35 18.45 -15.78
N GLY A 753 30.86 19.53 -15.19
CA GLY A 753 30.89 20.88 -15.76
C GLY A 753 29.93 21.12 -16.93
N VAL A 754 28.97 20.22 -17.19
CA VAL A 754 28.01 20.33 -18.30
C VAL A 754 26.58 20.20 -17.79
N ASP A 755 25.63 20.93 -18.40
CA ASP A 755 24.25 20.98 -17.94
C ASP A 755 23.46 19.68 -18.15
N ASN A 756 23.68 18.99 -19.27
CA ASN A 756 22.94 17.77 -19.61
C ASN A 756 23.83 16.53 -19.48
N PRO A 757 23.33 15.41 -18.93
CA PRO A 757 24.05 14.15 -18.94
C PRO A 757 24.21 13.62 -20.38
N ALA A 758 25.13 12.68 -20.57
CA ALA A 758 25.18 11.88 -21.79
C ALA A 758 24.08 10.82 -21.74
N VAL A 759 23.41 10.59 -22.86
CA VAL A 759 22.40 9.53 -23.01
C VAL A 759 22.82 8.55 -24.08
N THR A 760 22.56 7.27 -23.85
CA THR A 760 22.82 6.18 -24.80
C THR A 760 21.60 5.29 -24.88
N ASN A 761 21.21 4.83 -26.07
CA ASN A 761 19.98 4.04 -26.24
C ASN A 761 20.21 2.52 -26.12
N THR A 762 21.46 2.07 -26.31
CA THR A 762 21.82 0.64 -26.34
C THR A 762 22.96 0.34 -25.37
N LEU A 763 23.01 -0.91 -24.89
CA LEU A 763 24.10 -1.41 -24.04
C LEU A 763 25.47 -1.29 -24.72
N VAL A 764 25.55 -1.51 -26.04
CA VAL A 764 26.81 -1.36 -26.80
C VAL A 764 27.30 0.09 -26.80
N ALA A 765 26.40 1.05 -27.02
CA ALA A 765 26.75 2.48 -26.98
C ALA A 765 27.17 2.91 -25.58
N PHE A 766 26.47 2.42 -24.55
CA PHE A 766 26.83 2.66 -23.15
C PHE A 766 28.22 2.14 -22.83
N ARG A 767 28.51 0.86 -23.11
CA ARG A 767 29.84 0.24 -22.95
C ARG A 767 30.93 1.04 -23.63
N THR A 768 30.69 1.46 -24.87
CA THR A 768 31.67 2.23 -25.66
C THR A 768 31.94 3.59 -25.00
N ALA A 769 30.90 4.24 -24.47
CA ALA A 769 31.01 5.56 -23.85
C ALA A 769 31.63 5.54 -22.45
N THR A 770 31.38 4.49 -21.65
CA THR A 770 31.72 4.46 -20.21
C THR A 770 32.78 3.44 -19.84
N GLY A 771 33.00 2.41 -20.68
CA GLY A 771 33.82 1.24 -20.33
C GLY A 771 33.19 0.30 -19.30
N GLN A 772 31.95 0.58 -18.87
CA GLN A 772 31.23 -0.21 -17.87
C GLN A 772 30.38 -1.30 -18.52
N ASP A 773 29.87 -2.22 -17.71
CA ASP A 773 28.90 -3.26 -18.05
C ASP A 773 29.40 -4.27 -19.08
N ALA A 774 30.69 -4.60 -19.08
CA ALA A 774 31.33 -5.48 -20.05
C ALA A 774 30.67 -6.87 -20.18
N SER A 775 30.25 -7.45 -19.06
CA SER A 775 29.64 -8.79 -18.96
C SER A 775 28.11 -8.75 -18.90
N SER A 776 27.51 -7.57 -18.73
CA SER A 776 26.07 -7.38 -18.57
C SER A 776 25.28 -7.81 -19.82
N VAL A 777 23.98 -8.01 -19.69
CA VAL A 777 23.12 -8.37 -20.82
C VAL A 777 21.88 -7.50 -20.82
N LEU A 778 21.43 -7.09 -22.00
CA LEU A 778 20.14 -6.45 -22.21
C LEU A 778 19.21 -7.44 -22.93
N VAL A 779 18.04 -7.68 -22.35
CA VAL A 779 16.96 -8.49 -22.92
C VAL A 779 15.79 -7.56 -23.25
N GLU A 780 15.30 -7.60 -24.49
CA GLU A 780 14.22 -6.71 -24.92
C GLU A 780 12.97 -7.52 -25.33
N GLY A 781 11.79 -6.97 -25.05
CA GLY A 781 10.51 -7.53 -25.52
C GLY A 781 9.98 -8.71 -24.72
N ARG A 782 10.52 -8.99 -23.53
CA ARG A 782 10.04 -10.05 -22.63
C ARG A 782 10.44 -9.79 -21.18
N ALA A 783 9.64 -10.29 -20.24
CA ALA A 783 9.99 -10.32 -18.82
C ALA A 783 11.23 -11.19 -18.56
N VAL A 784 12.00 -10.81 -17.55
CA VAL A 784 13.20 -11.54 -17.09
C VAL A 784 13.05 -12.12 -15.69
N VAL A 785 11.94 -11.83 -15.01
CA VAL A 785 11.57 -12.37 -13.70
C VAL A 785 10.16 -12.94 -13.71
N ASP A 786 9.86 -13.85 -12.79
CA ASP A 786 8.51 -14.37 -12.52
C ASP A 786 7.71 -13.47 -11.56
N GLU A 787 6.51 -13.89 -11.19
CA GLU A 787 5.64 -13.20 -10.23
C GLU A 787 6.21 -13.08 -8.80
N HIS A 788 7.26 -13.84 -8.47
CA HIS A 788 7.98 -13.78 -7.19
C HIS A 788 9.34 -13.08 -7.34
N TYR A 789 9.53 -12.35 -8.45
CA TYR A 789 10.72 -11.57 -8.77
C TYR A 789 12.00 -12.42 -8.89
N GLN A 790 11.86 -13.72 -9.18
CA GLN A 790 12.98 -14.64 -9.43
C GLN A 790 13.34 -14.66 -10.90
N VAL A 791 14.63 -14.76 -11.20
CA VAL A 791 15.13 -14.73 -12.59
C VAL A 791 14.62 -15.92 -13.40
N LEU A 792 13.96 -15.64 -14.52
CA LEU A 792 13.51 -16.64 -15.46
C LEU A 792 14.69 -17.21 -16.26
N GLY A 793 15.01 -18.50 -16.03
CA GLY A 793 16.09 -19.17 -16.78
C GLY A 793 15.93 -19.11 -18.30
N ALA A 794 14.69 -19.17 -18.81
CA ALA A 794 14.38 -19.04 -20.24
C ALA A 794 14.64 -17.64 -20.82
N ALA A 795 14.75 -16.63 -19.95
CA ALA A 795 15.07 -15.26 -20.33
C ALA A 795 16.59 -15.03 -20.49
N LEU A 796 17.41 -15.96 -20.03
CA LEU A 796 18.87 -15.87 -20.06
C LEU A 796 19.44 -16.50 -21.34
N PRO A 797 20.63 -16.05 -21.79
CA PRO A 797 21.39 -16.75 -22.82
C PRO A 797 21.66 -18.21 -22.41
N ALA A 798 21.71 -19.13 -23.39
CA ALA A 798 22.02 -20.52 -23.12
C ALA A 798 23.38 -20.64 -22.39
N PRO A 799 23.45 -21.36 -21.25
CA PRO A 799 24.69 -21.49 -20.50
C PRO A 799 25.75 -22.20 -21.33
N ARG A 800 27.01 -21.75 -21.21
CA ARG A 800 28.16 -22.50 -21.73
C ARG A 800 28.53 -23.60 -20.73
N ASP A 801 28.87 -24.78 -21.24
CA ASP A 801 29.55 -25.84 -20.49
C ASP A 801 28.81 -26.32 -19.22
N GLY A 802 27.47 -26.31 -19.23
CA GLY A 802 26.65 -26.83 -18.11
C GLY A 802 26.64 -25.96 -16.84
N ALA A 803 27.13 -24.71 -16.91
CA ALA A 803 27.10 -23.76 -15.80
C ALA A 803 25.64 -23.35 -15.42
N PRO A 804 25.40 -22.88 -14.18
CA PRO A 804 24.09 -22.36 -13.79
C PRO A 804 23.59 -21.25 -14.72
N PRO A 805 22.26 -21.14 -14.96
CA PRO A 805 21.69 -20.07 -15.76
C PRO A 805 22.16 -18.69 -15.27
N GLY A 806 22.65 -17.86 -16.18
CA GLY A 806 23.12 -16.50 -15.86
C GLY A 806 24.56 -16.41 -15.35
N ALA A 807 25.24 -17.53 -15.08
CA ALA A 807 26.63 -17.53 -14.59
C ALA A 807 27.63 -16.92 -15.59
N SER A 808 27.30 -16.90 -16.89
CA SER A 808 28.08 -16.22 -17.93
C SER A 808 27.97 -14.69 -17.88
N ILE A 809 26.96 -14.17 -17.18
CA ILE A 809 26.70 -12.74 -17.00
C ILE A 809 27.28 -12.33 -15.63
N ALA A 810 26.89 -13.06 -14.59
CA ALA A 810 27.19 -12.74 -13.21
C ALA A 810 28.70 -12.78 -12.91
N GLN A 811 29.14 -11.79 -12.15
CA GLN A 811 30.44 -11.70 -11.52
C GLN A 811 30.47 -12.55 -10.25
N SER A 812 31.67 -12.98 -9.87
CA SER A 812 31.86 -13.77 -8.64
C SER A 812 31.60 -12.91 -7.40
N ILE A 813 30.79 -13.42 -6.48
CA ILE A 813 30.39 -12.71 -5.27
C ILE A 813 31.56 -12.65 -4.27
N PRO A 814 32.00 -11.44 -3.86
CA PRO A 814 33.07 -11.28 -2.89
C PRO A 814 32.69 -11.81 -1.50
N ALA A 815 33.68 -12.30 -0.75
CA ALA A 815 33.47 -12.73 0.64
C ALA A 815 32.89 -11.61 1.53
N THR A 816 33.24 -10.35 1.25
CA THR A 816 32.73 -9.17 1.98
C THR A 816 31.26 -8.87 1.72
N VAL A 817 30.67 -9.40 0.65
CA VAL A 817 29.22 -9.30 0.38
C VAL A 817 28.51 -10.53 0.95
N ALA A 818 29.10 -11.71 0.75
CA ALA A 818 28.54 -12.98 1.20
C ALA A 818 28.43 -13.12 2.73
N VAL A 819 29.30 -12.48 3.50
CA VAL A 819 29.26 -12.58 4.97
C VAL A 819 28.03 -11.91 5.60
N ASP A 820 27.49 -10.89 4.93
CA ASP A 820 26.39 -10.06 5.42
C ASP A 820 25.11 -10.21 4.55
N SER A 821 25.01 -11.29 3.77
CA SER A 821 23.84 -11.61 2.94
C SER A 821 23.64 -13.13 2.83
N HIS A 822 22.55 -13.59 2.21
CA HIS A 822 22.33 -15.02 1.91
C HIS A 822 23.12 -15.51 0.71
N LEU A 823 23.97 -14.66 0.14
CA LEU A 823 24.75 -14.98 -1.05
C LEU A 823 25.97 -15.83 -0.71
N THR A 824 26.28 -16.80 -1.56
CA THR A 824 27.47 -17.64 -1.37
C THR A 824 28.72 -17.00 -1.97
N SER A 825 29.81 -16.90 -1.20
CA SER A 825 31.09 -16.39 -1.71
C SER A 825 31.59 -17.24 -2.90
N GLY A 826 32.07 -16.57 -3.94
CA GLY A 826 32.52 -17.24 -5.17
C GLY A 826 31.41 -17.52 -6.17
N ALA A 827 30.14 -17.60 -5.73
CA ALA A 827 29.01 -17.90 -6.61
C ALA A 827 28.83 -16.82 -7.69
N ARG A 828 28.22 -17.22 -8.81
CA ARG A 828 27.89 -16.37 -9.95
C ARG A 828 26.40 -16.49 -10.25
N VAL A 829 25.61 -15.75 -9.49
CA VAL A 829 24.14 -15.71 -9.60
C VAL A 829 23.68 -14.28 -9.84
N LEU A 830 22.48 -14.11 -10.40
CA LEU A 830 21.87 -12.82 -10.71
C LEU A 830 20.68 -12.55 -9.81
N GLY A 831 20.49 -11.28 -9.46
CA GLY A 831 19.34 -10.81 -8.71
C GLY A 831 19.22 -11.39 -7.31
N ALA A 832 18.09 -11.09 -6.70
CA ALA A 832 17.70 -11.59 -5.40
C ALA A 832 17.50 -13.12 -5.47
N GLN A 833 17.96 -13.84 -4.45
CA GLN A 833 17.83 -15.29 -4.36
C GLN A 833 16.57 -15.69 -3.58
N PRO A 834 16.02 -16.89 -3.81
CA PRO A 834 14.98 -17.44 -2.95
C PRO A 834 15.43 -17.54 -1.49
N ARG A 835 14.50 -17.38 -0.55
CA ARG A 835 14.72 -17.56 0.89
C ARG A 835 13.77 -18.61 1.45
#